data_AF-A0A5N1IT10-F1
#
_entry.id   AF-A0A5N1IT10-F1
#
_cell.length_a   1.000
_cell.length_b   1.000
_cell.length_c   1.000
_cell.angle_alpha   90.00
_cell.angle_beta   90.00
_cell.angle_gamma   90.00
#
_symmetry.space_group_name_H-M   'P 1'
#
loop_
_entity.id
_entity.type
_entity.pdbx_description
1 polymer ?
#
loop_
_entity_poly.entity_id
_entity_poly.type
_entity_poly.pdbx_seq_one_letter_code
_entity_poly.pdbx_strand_id
1 'polypeptide(L)'
;MKRKFYHFLLGFAVLTGAGNSYAQTPQTRNCSTMEVYERQVQADPGFLVRRNEIEAYTQKKISSSSRNHRTGVITIPVVVHVVYNTTAQNISDAQIQSQINILNQDFRKLNADASKTPAAFAGLAADAQVEFCLAKRDPNGNPTTGITRTQTTKTSFSDYGDPIKYTSQGGKDAWDRNQYLNLWVGNLSGGLLGYAQFPGGPAATDGVVCTYSGFGNTGTAAAPFNLGRTATHEVGHWLNLYHIWGDDNGACTGSDQVSDTPNQADSNGGCPTFPKVTCSNTPNGDMFMNYMDYTDDRCMYMFTTGQKARMDAVLDAGGFRASLATSQGCVEPGGTTTCNVPTGLSTSALTSTSVTLNWAASGATSYNVRIKATSSATWTNFTATTNSLSLTGLTASTTYEYQVAGVCSGTPSAFSPSYTFTAPASGTSPGTTLTIGTGSTVITQAPYGTYYMDQRVQYIITKAELTAAGYNSGSSLSSLAFYVSTAQSLVMNGYTIKLAHTTSSAFGSSSYLAGTNTATVYNAAYTTTANSWNTHTFSTPFVYNGTDNILIDICFNNSTYTQNSTVLGTALSSYRALYKQQDVSSGGICTTTTGTLSYNRPNMKLTFGSGGRAREITLGETSPASLAVFPNPVNAEMSLNYTLTEEKQHVQLEIYNLVGKLVYTQEIGSQPKGAHTFAVPMQKGKMANLPNGMYICRLRNAGEMPQIRFVIAR
;
A
#
# COMPACT_ATOMS: atom_id res chain seq x y z
N MET A 1 8.06 -24.73 57.67
CA MET A 1 7.14 -23.85 58.41
C MET A 1 5.80 -23.84 57.66
N LYS A 2 4.68 -24.09 58.34
CA LYS A 2 3.38 -24.49 57.77
C LYS A 2 2.81 -23.43 56.79
N ARG A 3 2.56 -23.80 55.52
CA ARG A 3 1.83 -22.97 54.55
C ARG A 3 0.32 -23.11 54.76
N LYS A 4 -0.37 -21.99 55.02
CA LYS A 4 -1.83 -21.91 55.04
C LYS A 4 -2.32 -21.81 53.59
N PHE A 5 -3.07 -22.82 53.15
CA PHE A 5 -3.88 -22.75 51.94
C PHE A 5 -5.06 -21.81 52.19
N TYR A 6 -5.10 -20.66 51.52
CA TYR A 6 -6.32 -19.86 51.46
C TYR A 6 -7.25 -20.45 50.38
N HIS A 7 -8.34 -21.08 50.83
CA HIS A 7 -9.48 -21.42 49.99
C HIS A 7 -10.28 -20.14 49.74
N PHE A 8 -10.37 -19.72 48.48
CA PHE A 8 -11.32 -18.68 48.07
C PHE A 8 -12.70 -19.35 47.88
N LEU A 9 -13.67 -18.96 48.70
CA LEU A 9 -15.07 -19.37 48.60
C LEU A 9 -15.69 -18.78 47.31
N LEU A 10 -16.06 -19.64 46.37
CA LEU A 10 -16.94 -19.31 45.25
C LEU A 10 -18.37 -19.11 45.76
N GLY A 11 -18.86 -17.87 45.74
CA GLY A 11 -20.29 -17.58 45.81
C GLY A 11 -20.93 -17.83 44.44
N PHE A 12 -21.68 -18.93 44.31
CA PHE A 12 -22.52 -19.20 43.14
C PHE A 12 -23.79 -18.35 43.23
N ALA A 13 -23.88 -17.29 42.44
CA ALA A 13 -25.15 -16.67 42.08
C ALA A 13 -25.49 -17.09 40.65
N VAL A 14 -26.45 -18.01 40.52
CA VAL A 14 -27.02 -18.41 39.23
C VAL A 14 -27.90 -17.27 38.73
N LEU A 15 -27.39 -16.46 37.79
CA LEU A 15 -28.22 -15.68 36.88
C LEU A 15 -28.06 -16.26 35.47
N THR A 16 -29.11 -16.93 35.01
CA THR A 16 -29.28 -17.33 33.61
C THR A 16 -29.49 -16.09 32.74
N GLY A 17 -28.44 -15.67 32.05
CA GLY A 17 -28.50 -14.70 30.96
C GLY A 17 -27.43 -15.03 29.93
N ALA A 18 -27.84 -15.38 28.72
CA ALA A 18 -26.95 -15.60 27.59
C ALA A 18 -26.29 -14.28 27.20
N GLY A 19 -25.13 -13.98 27.80
CA GLY A 19 -24.28 -12.85 27.46
C GLY A 19 -23.13 -13.31 26.58
N ASN A 20 -22.97 -12.68 25.41
CA ASN A 20 -21.78 -12.80 24.58
C ASN A 20 -20.53 -12.48 25.42
N SER A 21 -19.62 -13.43 25.55
CA SER A 21 -18.32 -13.25 26.21
C SER A 21 -17.43 -12.35 25.35
N TYR A 22 -17.57 -11.03 25.48
CA TYR A 22 -16.58 -10.09 24.98
C TYR A 22 -15.30 -10.26 25.81
N ALA A 23 -14.15 -10.47 25.15
CA ALA A 23 -12.86 -10.50 25.82
C ALA A 23 -12.65 -9.17 26.57
N GLN A 24 -12.44 -9.24 27.89
CA GLN A 24 -12.32 -8.05 28.72
C GLN A 24 -10.97 -7.37 28.46
N THR A 25 -10.99 -6.12 28.02
CA THR A 25 -9.78 -5.31 27.89
C THR A 25 -9.14 -5.12 29.27
N PRO A 26 -7.85 -5.48 29.45
CA PRO A 26 -7.18 -5.31 30.74
C PRO A 26 -7.21 -3.85 31.20
N GLN A 27 -7.53 -3.62 32.47
CA GLN A 27 -7.60 -2.29 33.08
C GLN A 27 -6.41 -1.97 33.99
N THR A 28 -5.58 -2.98 34.29
CA THR A 28 -4.35 -2.87 35.07
C THR A 28 -3.24 -3.61 34.34
N ARG A 29 -1.97 -3.16 34.49
CA ARG A 29 -0.86 -3.91 33.92
C ARG A 29 -0.72 -5.21 34.69
N ASN A 30 -0.68 -6.31 33.94
CA ASN A 30 -0.42 -7.64 34.47
C ASN A 30 0.59 -8.30 33.54
N CYS A 31 1.77 -8.60 34.05
CA CYS A 31 2.84 -9.33 33.37
C CYS A 31 3.16 -10.57 34.20
N SER A 32 3.27 -11.73 33.54
CA SER A 32 3.50 -13.02 34.21
C SER A 32 4.93 -13.55 34.06
N THR A 33 5.89 -12.66 33.81
CA THR A 33 7.29 -13.05 33.55
C THR A 33 7.93 -13.71 34.77
N MET A 34 7.59 -13.28 35.99
CA MET A 34 8.14 -13.87 37.21
C MET A 34 7.56 -15.26 37.48
N GLU A 35 6.28 -15.48 37.18
CA GLU A 35 5.64 -16.79 37.24
C GLU A 35 6.25 -17.75 36.21
N VAL A 36 6.57 -17.26 35.01
CA VAL A 36 7.32 -18.05 34.00
C VAL A 36 8.71 -18.38 34.53
N TYR A 37 9.43 -17.42 35.11
CA TYR A 37 10.74 -17.63 35.72
C TYR A 37 10.69 -18.70 36.81
N GLU A 38 9.77 -18.58 37.78
CA GLU A 38 9.61 -19.55 38.87
C GLU A 38 9.28 -20.95 38.36
N ARG A 39 8.44 -21.07 37.33
CA ARG A 39 8.16 -22.36 36.70
C ARG A 39 9.40 -22.96 36.04
N GLN A 40 10.23 -22.15 35.40
CA GLN A 40 11.49 -22.63 34.80
C GLN A 40 12.49 -23.08 35.85
N VAL A 41 12.56 -22.37 36.98
CA VAL A 41 13.35 -22.79 38.15
C VAL A 41 12.88 -24.16 38.66
N GLN A 42 11.57 -24.37 38.74
CA GLN A 42 11.00 -25.64 39.21
C GLN A 42 11.18 -26.78 38.19
N ALA A 43 11.07 -26.48 36.90
CA ALA A 43 11.13 -27.48 35.83
C ALA A 43 12.56 -27.89 35.44
N ASP A 44 13.53 -26.98 35.54
CA ASP A 44 14.94 -27.22 35.21
C ASP A 44 15.87 -26.70 36.31
N PRO A 45 16.41 -27.57 37.18
CA PRO A 45 17.37 -27.18 38.22
C PRO A 45 18.63 -26.49 37.67
N GLY A 46 19.01 -26.76 36.42
CA GLY A 46 20.14 -26.11 35.75
C GLY A 46 19.84 -24.68 35.29
N PHE A 47 18.57 -24.27 35.24
CA PHE A 47 18.18 -22.92 34.84
C PHE A 47 18.74 -21.86 35.80
N LEU A 48 18.66 -22.09 37.12
CA LEU A 48 19.22 -21.17 38.11
C LEU A 48 20.74 -21.00 37.97
N VAL A 49 21.46 -22.08 37.65
CA VAL A 49 22.91 -22.02 37.42
C VAL A 49 23.20 -21.11 36.22
N ARG A 50 22.50 -21.32 35.09
CA ARG A 50 22.66 -20.49 33.89
C ARG A 50 22.27 -19.03 34.14
N ARG A 51 21.22 -18.77 34.93
CA ARG A 51 20.85 -17.41 35.33
C ARG A 51 21.94 -16.74 36.16
N ASN A 52 22.49 -17.44 37.15
CA ASN A 52 23.58 -16.92 37.99
C ASN A 52 24.85 -16.64 37.17
N GLU A 53 25.18 -17.49 36.19
CA GLU A 53 26.29 -17.25 35.27
C GLU A 53 26.06 -16.00 34.41
N ILE A 54 24.84 -15.80 33.89
CA ILE A 54 24.46 -14.62 33.11
C ILE A 54 24.51 -13.35 33.98
N GLU A 55 24.02 -13.41 35.22
CA GLU A 55 24.10 -12.28 36.16
C GLU A 55 25.55 -11.96 36.55
N ALA A 56 26.36 -12.97 36.85
CA ALA A 56 27.78 -12.77 37.15
C ALA A 56 28.53 -12.15 35.97
N TYR A 57 28.25 -12.60 34.74
CA TYR A 57 28.78 -11.99 33.53
C TYR A 57 28.32 -10.54 33.36
N THR A 58 27.03 -10.27 33.61
CA THR A 58 26.43 -8.94 33.53
C THR A 58 27.10 -7.97 34.51
N GLN A 59 27.25 -8.36 35.78
CA GLN A 59 27.91 -7.54 36.80
C GLN A 59 29.40 -7.32 36.48
N LYS A 60 30.08 -8.34 35.95
CA LYS A 60 31.47 -8.21 35.49
C LYS A 60 31.59 -7.22 34.32
N LYS A 61 30.64 -7.21 33.39
CA LYS A 61 30.62 -6.25 32.29
C LYS A 61 30.36 -4.83 32.77
N ILE A 62 29.36 -4.63 33.62
CA ILE A 62 29.01 -3.32 34.20
C ILE A 62 30.16 -2.73 35.02
N SER A 63 30.88 -3.55 35.78
CA SER A 63 32.05 -3.10 36.57
C SER A 63 33.35 -2.91 35.76
N SER A 64 33.39 -3.37 34.50
CA SER A 64 34.56 -3.19 33.63
C SER A 64 34.58 -1.78 33.01
N SER A 65 35.78 -1.27 32.67
CA SER A 65 35.92 0.08 32.09
C SER A 65 35.03 0.31 30.85
N SER A 66 34.49 1.52 30.69
CA SER A 66 33.56 1.95 29.62
C SER A 66 33.99 1.65 28.17
N ARG A 67 35.27 1.32 27.93
CA ARG A 67 35.78 0.82 26.65
C ARG A 67 35.18 -0.53 26.21
N ASN A 68 34.52 -1.26 27.12
CA ASN A 68 33.88 -2.55 26.84
C ASN A 68 32.36 -2.46 26.66
N HIS A 69 31.79 -1.26 26.70
CA HIS A 69 30.37 -1.06 26.42
C HIS A 69 30.18 -0.77 24.95
N ARG A 70 29.10 -1.33 24.41
CA ARG A 70 28.66 -1.09 23.05
C ARG A 70 28.56 0.39 22.71
N THR A 71 29.22 0.78 21.62
CA THR A 71 29.21 2.16 21.09
C THR A 71 28.43 2.29 19.77
N GLY A 72 27.85 1.21 19.27
CA GLY A 72 27.08 1.17 18.01
C GLY A 72 25.71 0.52 18.19
N VAL A 73 24.80 0.76 17.25
CA VAL A 73 23.44 0.22 17.29
C VAL A 73 23.43 -1.27 16.93
N ILE A 74 22.68 -2.09 17.66
CA ILE A 74 22.35 -3.47 17.29
C ILE A 74 20.92 -3.50 16.79
N THR A 75 20.71 -4.01 15.57
CA THR A 75 19.38 -4.25 15.02
C THR A 75 19.01 -5.72 15.22
N ILE A 76 17.96 -5.98 16.01
CA ILE A 76 17.45 -7.31 16.33
C ILE A 76 16.38 -7.69 15.29
N PRO A 77 16.55 -8.81 14.56
CA PRO A 77 15.49 -9.34 13.72
C PRO A 77 14.34 -9.87 14.56
N VAL A 78 13.12 -9.47 14.22
CA VAL A 78 11.89 -9.86 14.93
C VAL A 78 11.02 -10.68 14.00
N VAL A 79 10.52 -11.81 14.48
CA VAL A 79 9.39 -12.52 13.86
C VAL A 79 8.16 -12.38 14.75
N VAL A 80 7.06 -11.91 14.17
CA VAL A 80 5.79 -11.75 14.88
C VAL A 80 4.85 -12.90 14.52
N HIS A 81 4.54 -13.73 15.51
CA HIS A 81 3.63 -14.86 15.39
C HIS A 81 2.23 -14.46 15.86
N VAL A 82 1.36 -14.07 14.93
CA VAL A 82 -0.05 -13.80 15.22
C VAL A 82 -0.81 -15.13 15.29
N VAL A 83 -1.26 -15.49 16.49
CA VAL A 83 -2.06 -16.69 16.74
C VAL A 83 -3.49 -16.28 17.09
N TYR A 84 -4.45 -16.57 16.22
CA TYR A 84 -5.78 -15.96 16.26
C TYR A 84 -6.91 -16.98 16.17
N ASN A 85 -7.96 -16.80 16.96
CA ASN A 85 -9.20 -17.56 16.91
C ASN A 85 -10.33 -16.77 16.22
N THR A 86 -10.36 -15.45 16.42
CA THR A 86 -11.35 -14.54 15.81
C THR A 86 -10.69 -13.56 14.84
N THR A 87 -11.48 -12.94 13.95
CA THR A 87 -10.99 -11.92 13.01
C THR A 87 -10.34 -10.74 13.72
N ALA A 88 -10.86 -10.33 14.88
CA ALA A 88 -10.29 -9.23 15.66
C ALA A 88 -8.87 -9.55 16.17
N GLN A 89 -8.60 -10.81 16.53
CA GLN A 89 -7.28 -11.24 16.99
C GLN A 89 -6.27 -11.37 15.84
N ASN A 90 -6.74 -11.46 14.58
CA ASN A 90 -5.89 -11.49 13.40
C ASN A 90 -5.43 -10.05 13.02
N ILE A 91 -4.69 -9.42 13.92
CA ILE A 91 -4.32 -7.99 13.86
C ILE A 91 -3.62 -7.60 12.55
N SER A 92 -3.86 -6.39 12.05
CA SER A 92 -3.31 -5.95 10.76
C SER A 92 -1.78 -5.83 10.76
N ASP A 93 -1.16 -5.93 9.58
CA ASP A 93 0.28 -5.65 9.40
C ASP A 93 0.64 -4.22 9.84
N ALA A 94 -0.27 -3.25 9.66
CA ALA A 94 -0.06 -1.88 10.11
C ALA A 94 0.02 -1.77 11.65
N GLN A 95 -0.79 -2.55 12.37
CA GLN A 95 -0.71 -2.64 13.83
C GLN A 95 0.61 -3.27 14.28
N ILE A 96 1.05 -4.32 13.59
CA ILE A 96 2.35 -4.96 13.86
C ILE A 96 3.50 -3.98 13.60
N GLN A 97 3.50 -3.30 12.46
CA GLN A 97 4.51 -2.31 12.12
C GLN A 97 4.51 -1.15 13.12
N SER A 98 3.35 -0.72 13.61
CA SER A 98 3.28 0.30 14.65
C SER A 98 4.02 -0.12 15.93
N GLN A 99 3.93 -1.39 16.34
CA GLN A 99 4.67 -1.90 17.49
C GLN A 99 6.18 -1.88 17.25
N ILE A 100 6.64 -2.30 16.07
CA ILE A 100 8.07 -2.27 15.73
C ILE A 100 8.60 -0.83 15.75
N ASN A 101 7.80 0.14 15.28
CA ASN A 101 8.14 1.56 15.36
C ASN A 101 8.23 2.04 16.83
N ILE A 102 7.32 1.63 17.69
CA ILE A 102 7.32 1.97 19.12
C ILE A 102 8.53 1.39 19.83
N LEU A 103 8.87 0.11 19.58
CA LEU A 103 10.09 -0.49 20.12
C LEU A 103 11.33 0.31 19.69
N ASN A 104 11.42 0.67 18.41
CA ASN A 104 12.52 1.53 17.92
C ASN A 104 12.52 2.91 18.57
N GLN A 105 11.37 3.50 18.88
CA GLN A 105 11.29 4.78 19.57
C GLN A 105 11.75 4.67 21.02
N ASP A 106 11.21 3.71 21.76
CA ASP A 106 11.44 3.55 23.20
C ASP A 106 12.89 3.08 23.48
N PHE A 107 13.43 2.13 22.71
CA PHE A 107 14.80 1.63 22.86
C PHE A 107 15.86 2.55 22.24
N ARG A 108 15.46 3.56 21.45
CA ARG A 108 16.37 4.61 20.95
C ARG A 108 16.21 5.96 21.65
N LYS A 109 15.32 6.05 22.66
CA LYS A 109 14.95 7.33 23.30
C LYS A 109 14.50 8.39 22.27
N LEU A 110 13.81 7.95 21.22
CA LEU A 110 13.21 8.79 20.18
C LEU A 110 11.70 8.98 20.41
N ASN A 111 11.14 8.40 21.47
CA ASN A 111 9.76 8.57 21.88
C ASN A 111 9.48 10.02 22.31
N ALA A 112 8.42 10.62 21.78
CA ALA A 112 8.11 12.03 22.02
C ALA A 112 7.80 12.35 23.50
N ASP A 113 7.26 11.37 24.23
CA ASP A 113 6.94 11.47 25.65
C ASP A 113 8.16 11.35 26.57
N ALA A 114 9.37 11.06 26.06
CA ALA A 114 10.62 11.17 26.84
C ALA A 114 10.82 12.58 27.42
N SER A 115 10.22 13.60 26.80
CA SER A 115 10.18 14.97 27.32
C SER A 115 9.43 15.12 28.64
N LYS A 116 8.61 14.14 29.03
CA LYS A 116 7.86 14.12 30.29
C LYS A 116 8.69 13.61 31.47
N THR A 117 9.90 13.09 31.23
CA THR A 117 10.79 12.65 32.30
C THR A 117 11.06 13.78 33.29
N PRO A 118 10.77 13.57 34.60
CA PRO A 118 11.08 14.56 35.61
C PRO A 118 12.54 14.98 35.54
N ALA A 119 12.82 16.27 35.72
CA ALA A 119 14.17 16.82 35.63
C ALA A 119 15.19 16.08 36.53
N ALA A 120 14.73 15.56 37.68
CA ALA A 120 15.52 14.75 38.60
C ALA A 120 16.07 13.45 37.98
N PHE A 121 15.39 12.87 36.99
CA PHE A 121 15.78 11.62 36.32
C PHE A 121 16.21 11.81 34.87
N ALA A 122 16.11 13.03 34.32
CA ALA A 122 16.42 13.32 32.92
C ALA A 122 17.86 12.94 32.53
N GLY A 123 18.81 13.11 33.45
CA GLY A 123 20.22 12.72 33.26
C GLY A 123 20.48 11.21 33.29
N LEU A 124 19.52 10.41 33.76
CA LEU A 124 19.62 8.95 33.82
C LEU A 124 18.99 8.28 32.60
N ALA A 125 18.07 8.95 31.91
CA ALA A 125 17.35 8.41 30.76
C ALA A 125 18.29 8.11 29.58
N ALA A 126 18.30 6.86 29.10
CA ALA A 126 19.28 6.37 28.14
C ALA A 126 18.68 6.01 26.76
N ASP A 127 19.44 6.30 25.70
CA ASP A 127 19.30 5.61 24.41
C ASP A 127 19.91 4.22 24.58
N ALA A 128 19.07 3.17 24.59
CA ALA A 128 19.55 1.79 24.73
C ALA A 128 20.33 1.33 23.49
N GLN A 129 20.31 2.08 22.38
CA GLN A 129 20.98 1.78 21.12
C GLN A 129 20.55 0.46 20.49
N VAL A 130 19.34 -0.03 20.81
CA VAL A 130 18.79 -1.24 20.20
C VAL A 130 17.72 -0.83 19.18
N GLU A 131 17.78 -1.41 18.00
CA GLU A 131 16.75 -1.29 16.97
C GLU A 131 16.15 -2.67 16.68
N PHE A 132 14.98 -2.66 16.05
CA PHE A 132 14.20 -3.82 15.70
C PHE A 132 13.75 -3.71 14.25
N CYS A 133 13.90 -4.81 13.52
CA CYS A 133 13.36 -4.94 12.17
C CYS A 133 12.42 -6.15 12.14
N LEU A 134 11.39 -6.12 11.29
CA LEU A 134 10.75 -7.39 10.91
C LEU A 134 11.74 -8.20 10.07
N ALA A 135 11.89 -9.48 10.40
CA ALA A 135 12.75 -10.40 9.69
C ALA A 135 12.42 -10.41 8.19
N LYS A 136 13.47 -10.45 7.39
CA LYS A 136 13.44 -10.48 5.92
C LYS A 136 13.79 -11.85 5.37
N ARG A 137 14.44 -12.68 6.18
CA ARG A 137 14.68 -14.10 5.90
C ARG A 137 14.00 -14.97 6.94
N ASP A 138 13.43 -16.09 6.51
CA ASP A 138 13.00 -17.15 7.40
C ASP A 138 14.21 -18.03 7.84
N PRO A 139 14.04 -18.97 8.77
CA PRO A 139 15.13 -19.84 9.23
C PRO A 139 15.73 -20.73 8.13
N ASN A 140 15.02 -20.92 7.01
CA ASN A 140 15.51 -21.67 5.85
C ASN A 140 16.22 -20.75 4.83
N GLY A 141 16.33 -19.45 5.11
CA GLY A 141 16.94 -18.45 4.25
C GLY A 141 16.03 -17.89 3.15
N ASN A 142 14.73 -18.23 3.15
CA ASN A 142 13.77 -17.74 2.15
C ASN A 142 13.24 -16.35 2.50
N PRO A 143 12.76 -15.55 1.52
CA PRO A 143 12.17 -14.24 1.79
C PRO A 143 10.93 -14.36 2.67
N THR A 144 10.79 -13.43 3.62
CA THR A 144 9.63 -13.37 4.51
C THR A 144 9.28 -11.93 4.87
N THR A 145 8.03 -11.72 5.27
CA THR A 145 7.58 -10.45 5.85
C THR A 145 7.97 -10.30 7.32
N GLY A 146 8.48 -11.36 7.94
CA GLY A 146 8.73 -11.42 9.39
C GLY A 146 7.44 -11.59 10.20
N ILE A 147 6.32 -11.91 9.55
CA ILE A 147 5.02 -12.10 10.18
C ILE A 147 4.50 -13.49 9.80
N THR A 148 4.13 -14.28 10.80
CA THR A 148 3.39 -15.53 10.60
C THR A 148 1.99 -15.38 11.18
N ARG A 149 1.00 -15.97 10.52
CA ARG A 149 -0.40 -15.95 10.98
C ARG A 149 -0.88 -17.40 11.13
N THR A 150 -1.38 -17.75 12.31
CA THR A 150 -1.81 -19.12 12.64
C THR A 150 -3.20 -19.08 13.24
N GLN A 151 -4.18 -19.58 12.48
CA GLN A 151 -5.53 -19.74 13.00
C GLN A 151 -5.56 -20.88 14.02
N THR A 152 -6.25 -20.67 15.15
CA THR A 152 -6.34 -21.65 16.23
C THR A 152 -7.78 -21.85 16.67
N THR A 153 -8.08 -23.02 17.24
CA THR A 153 -9.35 -23.29 17.93
C THR A 153 -9.32 -22.88 19.41
N LYS A 154 -8.14 -22.54 19.95
CA LYS A 154 -7.99 -22.04 21.32
C LYS A 154 -8.60 -20.66 21.43
N THR A 155 -9.58 -20.49 22.31
CA THR A 155 -10.23 -19.19 22.54
C THR A 155 -9.34 -18.22 23.32
N SER A 156 -8.42 -18.73 24.13
CA SER A 156 -7.37 -17.96 24.80
C SER A 156 -6.16 -18.85 25.13
N PHE A 157 -5.03 -18.25 25.46
CA PHE A 157 -3.79 -18.90 25.87
C PHE A 157 -3.40 -18.49 27.29
N SER A 158 -3.02 -19.47 28.11
CA SER A 158 -2.40 -19.24 29.41
C SER A 158 -0.88 -19.12 29.23
N ASP A 159 -0.24 -18.39 30.13
CA ASP A 159 1.20 -18.39 30.36
C ASP A 159 1.71 -19.76 30.88
N TYR A 160 0.86 -20.53 31.56
CA TYR A 160 1.20 -21.86 32.07
C TYR A 160 1.35 -22.87 30.92
N GLY A 161 2.55 -23.45 30.80
CA GLY A 161 2.87 -24.46 29.79
C GLY A 161 3.14 -23.89 28.39
N ASP A 162 3.15 -22.57 28.22
CA ASP A 162 3.48 -21.87 26.96
C ASP A 162 2.74 -22.38 25.68
N PRO A 163 1.44 -22.74 25.72
CA PRO A 163 0.76 -23.35 24.57
C PRO A 163 0.79 -22.50 23.29
N ILE A 164 0.86 -21.17 23.40
CA ILE A 164 0.96 -20.27 22.24
C ILE A 164 2.27 -20.45 21.46
N LYS A 165 3.31 -20.97 22.11
CA LYS A 165 4.65 -21.19 21.54
C LYS A 165 4.84 -22.58 20.93
N TYR A 166 3.78 -23.39 20.88
CA TYR A 166 3.82 -24.76 20.35
C TYR A 166 2.72 -25.01 19.33
N THR A 167 3.08 -25.37 18.10
CA THR A 167 2.12 -25.74 17.05
C THR A 167 1.23 -26.90 17.48
N SER A 168 1.80 -27.87 18.22
CA SER A 168 1.08 -29.03 18.77
C SER A 168 -0.02 -28.68 19.77
N GLN A 169 0.02 -27.47 20.36
CA GLN A 169 -0.94 -26.98 21.34
C GLN A 169 -1.87 -25.90 20.77
N GLY A 170 -1.87 -25.72 19.44
CA GLY A 170 -2.66 -24.70 18.75
C GLY A 170 -1.98 -23.33 18.69
N GLY A 171 -0.70 -23.24 19.05
CA GLY A 171 0.16 -22.07 18.93
C GLY A 171 1.03 -22.10 17.67
N LYS A 172 2.22 -21.51 17.76
CA LYS A 172 3.23 -21.49 16.70
C LYS A 172 4.63 -21.71 17.28
N ASP A 173 5.36 -22.68 16.74
CA ASP A 173 6.75 -22.95 17.17
C ASP A 173 7.68 -21.76 16.86
N ALA A 174 8.64 -21.54 17.76
CA ALA A 174 9.65 -20.50 17.65
C ALA A 174 10.57 -20.70 16.42
N TRP A 175 11.01 -19.58 15.84
CA TRP A 175 12.22 -19.53 15.02
C TRP A 175 13.47 -19.55 15.93
N ASP A 176 14.64 -19.81 15.34
CA ASP A 176 15.90 -19.89 16.09
C ASP A 176 16.16 -18.61 16.89
N ARG A 177 16.13 -18.73 18.22
CA ARG A 177 16.35 -17.63 19.16
C ARG A 177 17.71 -16.95 19.01
N ASN A 178 18.68 -17.64 18.42
CA ASN A 178 20.02 -17.08 18.21
C ASN A 178 20.06 -16.15 17.00
N GLN A 179 18.99 -16.07 16.22
CA GLN A 179 18.86 -15.24 15.03
C GLN A 179 17.66 -14.28 15.11
N TYR A 180 16.63 -14.62 15.88
CA TYR A 180 15.38 -13.85 15.93
C TYR A 180 14.90 -13.64 17.37
N LEU A 181 14.35 -12.47 17.64
CA LEU A 181 13.37 -12.28 18.70
C LEU A 181 12.03 -12.85 18.20
N ASN A 182 11.55 -13.90 18.86
CA ASN A 182 10.20 -14.41 18.64
C ASN A 182 9.21 -13.61 19.47
N LEU A 183 8.20 -13.03 18.81
CA LEU A 183 7.14 -12.26 19.45
C LEU A 183 5.78 -12.84 19.08
N TRP A 184 5.14 -13.53 20.03
CA TRP A 184 3.79 -14.07 19.83
C TRP A 184 2.73 -13.05 20.21
N VAL A 185 1.68 -12.96 19.40
CA VAL A 185 0.51 -12.14 19.67
C VAL A 185 -0.74 -13.00 19.61
N GLY A 186 -1.54 -13.00 20.67
CA GLY A 186 -2.77 -13.78 20.72
C GLY A 186 -3.74 -13.27 21.78
N ASN A 187 -4.83 -14.00 22.02
CA ASN A 187 -5.73 -13.70 23.14
C ASN A 187 -5.25 -14.41 24.41
N LEU A 188 -4.90 -13.66 25.45
CA LEU A 188 -4.37 -14.22 26.69
C LEU A 188 -5.46 -14.36 27.75
N SER A 189 -5.39 -15.43 28.54
CA SER A 189 -6.33 -15.69 29.65
C SER A 189 -6.02 -14.80 30.87
N GLY A 190 -6.99 -14.63 31.77
CA GLY A 190 -6.75 -14.01 33.08
C GLY A 190 -6.47 -12.50 33.08
N GLY A 191 -6.75 -11.80 31.97
CA GLY A 191 -6.48 -10.35 31.86
C GLY A 191 -4.99 -10.02 31.71
N LEU A 192 -4.16 -11.01 31.36
CA LEU A 192 -2.73 -10.85 31.14
C LEU A 192 -2.45 -9.95 29.93
N LEU A 193 -1.54 -8.99 30.08
CA LEU A 193 -1.08 -8.15 28.96
C LEU A 193 0.05 -8.82 28.18
N GLY A 194 0.98 -9.46 28.86
CA GLY A 194 2.10 -10.12 28.23
C GLY A 194 2.97 -10.86 29.23
N TYR A 195 3.98 -11.54 28.70
CA TYR A 195 5.04 -12.14 29.48
C TYR A 195 6.25 -12.41 28.58
N ALA A 196 7.41 -12.49 29.20
CA ALA A 196 8.68 -12.80 28.56
C ALA A 196 9.31 -14.07 29.14
N GLN A 197 10.35 -14.56 28.47
CA GLN A 197 11.31 -15.48 29.05
C GLN A 197 12.64 -14.77 29.27
N PHE A 198 13.15 -14.79 30.50
CA PHE A 198 14.50 -14.33 30.83
C PHE A 198 15.58 -15.14 30.07
N PRO A 199 16.76 -14.56 29.82
CA PRO A 199 17.93 -15.29 29.31
C PRO A 199 18.23 -16.57 30.10
N GLY A 200 18.69 -17.62 29.45
CA GLY A 200 19.06 -18.90 30.09
C GLY A 200 17.99 -19.99 30.07
N GLY A 201 16.75 -19.67 29.65
CA GLY A 201 15.66 -20.63 29.48
C GLY A 201 15.81 -21.51 28.23
N PRO A 202 14.86 -22.42 27.96
CA PRO A 202 14.90 -23.28 26.77
C PRO A 202 14.68 -22.48 25.48
N ALA A 203 15.30 -22.93 24.39
CA ALA A 203 15.25 -22.22 23.11
C ALA A 203 13.85 -22.21 22.47
N ALA A 204 13.09 -23.29 22.65
CA ALA A 204 11.77 -23.46 22.04
C ALA A 204 10.72 -22.45 22.55
N THR A 205 10.95 -21.83 23.70
CA THR A 205 10.01 -20.87 24.33
C THR A 205 10.62 -19.50 24.54
N ASP A 206 11.84 -19.26 24.05
CA ASP A 206 12.54 -17.98 24.20
C ASP A 206 11.89 -16.89 23.33
N GLY A 207 11.54 -15.78 23.98
CA GLY A 207 10.91 -14.63 23.34
C GLY A 207 9.84 -14.00 24.23
N VAL A 208 8.92 -13.29 23.60
CA VAL A 208 7.90 -12.44 24.24
C VAL A 208 6.52 -12.79 23.74
N VAL A 209 5.52 -12.76 24.63
CA VAL A 209 4.11 -12.90 24.29
C VAL A 209 3.35 -11.65 24.69
N CYS A 210 2.48 -11.13 23.83
CA CYS A 210 1.60 -10.02 24.14
C CYS A 210 0.14 -10.34 23.76
N THR A 211 -0.79 -9.77 24.50
CA THR A 211 -2.21 -9.78 24.11
C THR A 211 -2.44 -8.87 22.91
N TYR A 212 -3.29 -9.30 21.99
CA TYR A 212 -3.58 -8.54 20.76
C TYR A 212 -4.19 -7.16 20.99
N SER A 213 -4.83 -6.92 22.15
CA SER A 213 -5.39 -5.63 22.54
C SER A 213 -4.37 -4.70 23.21
N GLY A 214 -3.19 -5.20 23.56
CA GLY A 214 -2.07 -4.45 24.17
C GLY A 214 -0.85 -4.32 23.25
N PHE A 215 -1.04 -4.54 21.94
CA PHE A 215 0.04 -4.62 20.95
C PHE A 215 -0.14 -3.58 19.84
N GLY A 216 0.87 -2.73 19.63
CA GLY A 216 0.82 -1.58 18.72
C GLY A 216 0.02 -0.40 19.29
N ASN A 217 -0.22 0.62 18.45
CA ASN A 217 -0.99 1.82 18.81
C ASN A 217 -2.14 2.15 17.84
N THR A 218 -2.52 1.17 17.03
CA THR A 218 -3.60 1.27 16.05
C THR A 218 -4.36 -0.05 16.00
N GLY A 219 -5.43 -0.14 15.20
CA GLY A 219 -6.22 -1.35 15.06
C GLY A 219 -6.93 -1.73 16.37
N THR A 220 -6.59 -2.88 16.94
CA THR A 220 -7.25 -3.41 18.14
C THR A 220 -6.62 -2.99 19.45
N ALA A 221 -5.52 -2.23 19.42
CA ALA A 221 -4.89 -1.70 20.62
C ALA A 221 -5.90 -0.84 21.41
N ALA A 222 -6.07 -1.14 22.70
CA ALA A 222 -7.13 -0.56 23.53
C ALA A 222 -6.58 0.10 24.81
N ALA A 223 -7.05 1.31 25.09
CA ALA A 223 -6.62 2.06 26.26
C ALA A 223 -6.97 1.31 27.56
N PRO A 224 -6.15 1.42 28.62
CA PRO A 224 -4.99 2.31 28.76
C PRO A 224 -3.65 1.76 28.23
N PHE A 225 -3.64 0.57 27.60
CA PHE A 225 -2.43 -0.12 27.12
C PHE A 225 -2.32 -0.12 25.60
N ASN A 226 -2.53 1.05 24.99
CA ASN A 226 -2.63 1.24 23.54
C ASN A 226 -1.50 2.07 22.93
N LEU A 227 -0.36 2.21 23.60
CA LEU A 227 0.82 2.87 23.03
C LEU A 227 1.98 1.90 22.86
N GLY A 228 1.71 0.58 22.95
CA GLY A 228 2.66 -0.49 22.67
C GLY A 228 3.70 -0.74 23.77
N ARG A 229 3.53 -0.18 24.97
CA ARG A 229 4.56 -0.27 26.03
C ARG A 229 4.54 -1.60 26.77
N THR A 230 3.48 -2.38 26.62
CA THR A 230 3.50 -3.81 26.98
C THR A 230 4.66 -4.54 26.31
N ALA A 231 4.81 -4.44 24.99
CA ALA A 231 5.94 -5.11 24.33
C ALA A 231 7.29 -4.49 24.72
N THR A 232 7.36 -3.17 24.94
CA THR A 232 8.58 -2.52 25.45
C THR A 232 9.02 -3.11 26.79
N HIS A 233 8.08 -3.27 27.72
CA HIS A 233 8.27 -3.91 29.03
C HIS A 233 8.74 -5.36 28.91
N GLU A 234 8.02 -6.19 28.15
CA GLU A 234 8.39 -7.61 27.99
C GLU A 234 9.72 -7.80 27.28
N VAL A 235 10.05 -6.97 26.29
CA VAL A 235 11.37 -7.01 25.64
C VAL A 235 12.47 -6.58 26.61
N GLY A 236 12.19 -5.68 27.55
CA GLY A 236 13.09 -5.37 28.67
C GLY A 236 13.44 -6.61 29.49
N HIS A 237 12.45 -7.41 29.88
CA HIS A 237 12.69 -8.70 30.55
C HIS A 237 13.49 -9.68 29.70
N TRP A 238 13.15 -9.81 28.43
CA TRP A 238 13.90 -10.66 27.49
C TRP A 238 15.37 -10.21 27.35
N LEU A 239 15.64 -8.91 27.49
CA LEU A 239 16.98 -8.29 27.58
C LEU A 239 17.53 -8.17 29.02
N ASN A 240 17.05 -9.02 29.94
CA ASN A 240 17.60 -9.22 31.29
C ASN A 240 17.30 -8.11 32.32
N LEU A 241 16.24 -7.32 32.11
CA LEU A 241 15.75 -6.36 33.09
C LEU A 241 14.70 -7.00 34.01
N TYR A 242 14.75 -6.64 35.29
CA TYR A 242 13.76 -7.03 36.27
C TYR A 242 12.73 -5.91 36.47
N HIS A 243 11.62 -6.22 37.13
CA HIS A 243 10.70 -5.20 37.60
C HIS A 243 11.41 -4.26 38.59
N ILE A 244 11.15 -2.96 38.47
CA ILE A 244 11.92 -1.92 39.20
C ILE A 244 11.76 -1.99 40.73
N TRP A 245 10.67 -2.60 41.24
CA TRP A 245 10.44 -2.79 42.68
C TRP A 245 11.05 -4.10 43.24
N GLY A 246 11.65 -4.93 42.39
CA GLY A 246 12.39 -6.12 42.83
C GLY A 246 11.55 -7.32 43.30
N ASP A 247 10.24 -7.36 43.00
CA ASP A 247 9.37 -8.53 43.17
C ASP A 247 9.34 -9.12 44.60
N ASP A 248 9.45 -8.26 45.62
CA ASP A 248 9.63 -8.67 47.02
C ASP A 248 8.37 -8.50 47.91
N ASN A 249 7.22 -8.21 47.30
CA ASN A 249 5.94 -7.94 47.96
C ASN A 249 5.96 -6.72 48.91
N GLY A 250 6.58 -5.60 48.51
CA GLY A 250 6.52 -4.38 49.31
C GLY A 250 7.64 -4.24 50.34
N ALA A 251 8.61 -5.16 50.36
CA ALA A 251 9.53 -5.32 51.49
C ALA A 251 10.73 -4.36 51.47
N CYS A 252 10.98 -3.65 50.36
CA CYS A 252 12.14 -2.77 50.16
C CYS A 252 13.51 -3.47 50.29
N THR A 253 13.54 -4.80 50.16
CA THR A 253 14.76 -5.63 50.26
C THR A 253 15.13 -6.28 48.93
N GLY A 254 14.18 -6.34 48.00
CA GLY A 254 14.39 -6.74 46.62
C GLY A 254 15.25 -5.73 45.87
N SER A 255 15.71 -6.15 44.69
CA SER A 255 16.48 -5.29 43.81
C SER A 255 16.33 -5.77 42.38
N ASP A 256 16.14 -4.83 41.47
CA ASP A 256 16.17 -5.03 40.01
C ASP A 256 17.59 -5.17 39.44
N GLN A 257 18.60 -5.16 40.32
CA GLN A 257 20.03 -5.23 40.00
C GLN A 257 20.55 -4.03 39.19
N VAL A 258 19.89 -2.87 39.31
CA VAL A 258 20.28 -1.60 38.68
C VAL A 258 20.44 -0.53 39.76
N SER A 259 21.55 0.21 39.75
CA SER A 259 21.86 1.17 40.81
C SER A 259 21.26 2.56 40.60
N ASP A 260 20.89 2.92 39.36
CA ASP A 260 20.31 4.23 39.01
C ASP A 260 18.78 4.19 38.95
N THR A 261 18.16 3.06 39.28
CA THR A 261 16.74 2.92 39.61
C THR A 261 16.59 3.01 41.14
N PRO A 262 15.86 4.00 41.67
CA PRO A 262 15.64 4.10 43.11
C PRO A 262 14.92 2.86 43.64
N ASN A 263 15.34 2.35 44.81
CA ASN A 263 14.64 1.26 45.49
C ASN A 263 13.16 1.65 45.69
N GLN A 264 12.26 0.72 45.40
CA GLN A 264 10.82 0.95 45.33
C GLN A 264 10.09 -0.20 46.02
N ALA A 265 9.04 0.11 46.78
CA ALA A 265 8.37 -0.91 47.60
C ALA A 265 7.60 -1.91 46.73
N ASP A 266 6.71 -1.40 45.89
CA ASP A 266 5.81 -2.20 45.06
C ASP A 266 5.61 -1.51 43.71
N SER A 267 5.04 -2.24 42.76
CA SER A 267 4.61 -1.75 41.46
C SER A 267 3.66 -0.54 41.55
N ASN A 268 3.68 0.30 40.52
CA ASN A 268 2.80 1.44 40.38
C ASN A 268 1.76 1.21 39.28
N GLY A 269 0.47 1.35 39.61
CA GLY A 269 -0.62 1.33 38.61
C GLY A 269 -1.05 2.72 38.16
N GLY A 270 -1.73 2.80 37.01
CA GLY A 270 -2.30 4.06 36.51
C GLY A 270 -1.23 5.08 36.14
N CYS A 271 -1.42 6.33 36.57
CA CYS A 271 -0.50 7.44 36.31
C CYS A 271 -0.22 8.21 37.60
N PRO A 272 0.75 7.77 38.43
CA PRO A 272 1.11 8.46 39.67
C PRO A 272 1.55 9.91 39.44
N THR A 273 1.45 10.72 40.49
CA THR A 273 1.98 12.10 40.50
C THR A 273 3.40 12.10 41.03
N PHE A 274 4.31 12.82 40.37
CA PHE A 274 5.68 12.97 40.80
C PHE A 274 5.83 14.05 41.89
N PRO A 275 6.61 13.83 42.97
CA PRO A 275 7.25 12.56 43.34
C PRO A 275 6.30 11.64 44.11
N LYS A 276 6.48 10.33 43.96
CA LYS A 276 5.86 9.31 44.82
C LYS A 276 6.96 8.60 45.59
N VAL A 277 7.05 8.80 46.90
CA VAL A 277 8.17 8.28 47.71
C VAL A 277 7.80 6.94 48.35
N THR A 278 8.68 5.95 48.22
CA THR A 278 8.67 4.69 48.99
C THR A 278 10.09 4.32 49.41
N CYS A 279 10.30 3.28 50.22
CA CYS A 279 11.64 2.76 50.59
C CYS A 279 12.72 3.82 50.95
N SER A 280 12.32 4.94 51.56
CA SER A 280 13.20 6.08 51.87
C SER A 280 13.95 6.69 50.67
N ASN A 281 13.44 6.58 49.45
CA ASN A 281 14.04 7.07 48.20
C ASN A 281 13.85 8.59 47.96
N THR A 282 13.87 9.39 49.03
CA THR A 282 13.73 10.85 48.98
C THR A 282 14.96 11.53 48.32
N PRO A 283 14.80 12.71 47.71
CA PRO A 283 13.56 13.48 47.55
C PRO A 283 12.75 13.11 46.30
N ASN A 284 13.33 12.32 45.38
CA ASN A 284 12.78 12.16 44.03
C ASN A 284 11.73 11.05 43.91
N GLY A 285 11.74 10.08 44.81
CA GLY A 285 10.73 9.03 44.81
C GLY A 285 11.01 7.85 43.87
N ASP A 286 9.99 7.01 43.74
CA ASP A 286 9.84 5.94 42.78
C ASP A 286 10.01 6.49 41.36
N MET A 287 10.75 5.76 40.53
CA MET A 287 10.85 6.06 39.09
C MET A 287 9.71 5.36 38.33
N PHE A 288 8.47 5.69 38.71
CA PHE A 288 7.27 5.01 38.21
C PHE A 288 7.05 5.13 36.69
N MET A 289 7.73 6.08 36.05
CA MET A 289 7.71 6.25 34.60
C MET A 289 8.72 5.38 33.84
N ASN A 290 9.42 4.51 34.55
CA ASN A 290 10.28 3.51 33.93
C ASN A 290 9.42 2.46 33.20
N TYR A 291 9.88 1.99 32.05
CA TYR A 291 9.17 0.93 31.31
C TYR A 291 9.03 -0.38 32.10
N MET A 292 9.88 -0.63 33.09
CA MET A 292 9.84 -1.83 33.94
C MET A 292 8.94 -1.69 35.19
N ASP A 293 8.12 -0.64 35.27
CA ASP A 293 7.02 -0.51 36.24
C ASP A 293 5.65 -0.88 35.58
N TYR A 294 4.56 -0.85 36.35
CA TYR A 294 3.21 -1.29 35.94
C TYR A 294 2.23 -0.17 35.57
N THR A 295 2.74 1.04 35.30
CA THR A 295 1.87 2.17 34.97
C THR A 295 1.17 1.99 33.63
N ASP A 296 0.18 2.86 33.36
CA ASP A 296 -0.43 2.99 32.04
C ASP A 296 0.65 3.30 30.98
N ASP A 297 0.44 2.88 29.73
CA ASP A 297 1.38 3.08 28.62
C ASP A 297 1.76 4.56 28.41
N ARG A 298 0.85 5.49 28.73
CA ARG A 298 1.05 6.94 28.60
C ARG A 298 1.92 7.57 29.71
N CYS A 299 2.24 6.79 30.73
CA CYS A 299 2.92 7.21 31.95
C CYS A 299 4.27 6.54 32.17
N MET A 300 4.69 5.67 31.24
CA MET A 300 6.05 5.15 31.15
C MET A 300 6.70 5.59 29.83
N TYR A 301 7.94 6.04 29.89
CA TYR A 301 8.60 6.68 28.74
C TYR A 301 10.14 6.71 28.84
N MET A 302 10.75 5.90 29.71
CA MET A 302 12.22 5.81 29.80
C MET A 302 12.76 4.46 30.28
N PHE A 303 13.95 4.12 29.79
CA PHE A 303 14.93 3.25 30.45
C PHE A 303 16.07 4.09 31.05
N THR A 304 16.77 3.55 32.04
CA THR A 304 17.96 4.19 32.65
C THR A 304 19.27 3.77 31.99
N THR A 305 20.36 4.45 32.36
CA THR A 305 21.71 4.12 31.90
C THR A 305 22.17 2.78 32.46
N GLY A 306 21.83 2.47 33.71
CA GLY A 306 22.10 1.16 34.32
C GLY A 306 21.31 0.02 33.67
N GLN A 307 20.04 0.25 33.31
CA GLN A 307 19.26 -0.70 32.52
C GLN A 307 19.88 -0.93 31.14
N LYS A 308 20.32 0.12 30.44
CA LYS A 308 21.10 -0.02 29.19
C LYS A 308 22.33 -0.91 29.39
N ALA A 309 23.09 -0.71 30.46
CA ALA A 309 24.31 -1.48 30.70
C ALA A 309 24.03 -2.99 30.88
N ARG A 310 22.88 -3.36 31.48
CA ARG A 310 22.42 -4.76 31.56
C ARG A 310 22.02 -5.33 30.20
N MET A 311 21.28 -4.56 29.39
CA MET A 311 20.90 -4.95 28.04
C MET A 311 22.14 -5.13 27.14
N ASP A 312 23.11 -4.23 27.24
CA ASP A 312 24.39 -4.34 26.54
C ASP A 312 25.15 -5.61 26.94
N ALA A 313 25.19 -5.95 28.23
CA ALA A 313 25.91 -7.15 28.68
C ALA A 313 25.38 -8.45 28.07
N VAL A 314 24.07 -8.56 27.79
CA VAL A 314 23.52 -9.76 27.14
C VAL A 314 23.68 -9.76 25.62
N LEU A 315 23.80 -8.59 24.98
CA LEU A 315 23.93 -8.43 23.53
C LEU A 315 25.39 -8.34 23.05
N ASP A 316 26.32 -7.92 23.91
CA ASP A 316 27.74 -7.78 23.57
C ASP A 316 28.43 -9.13 23.43
N ALA A 317 29.60 -9.13 22.77
CA ALA A 317 30.41 -10.32 22.56
C ALA A 317 30.67 -11.08 23.87
N GLY A 318 30.22 -12.35 23.91
CA GLY A 318 30.27 -13.26 25.06
C GLY A 318 29.03 -13.26 25.94
N GLY A 319 28.07 -12.35 25.73
CA GLY A 319 26.76 -12.35 26.35
C GLY A 319 25.83 -13.43 25.79
N PHE A 320 24.76 -13.76 26.52
CA PHE A 320 23.84 -14.84 26.17
C PHE A 320 23.18 -14.68 24.79
N ARG A 321 22.95 -13.44 24.35
CA ARG A 321 22.28 -13.08 23.09
C ARG A 321 23.25 -12.47 22.07
N ALA A 322 24.56 -12.66 22.25
CA ALA A 322 25.59 -12.06 21.40
C ALA A 322 25.45 -12.38 19.91
N SER A 323 24.89 -13.54 19.57
CA SER A 323 24.67 -13.97 18.19
C SER A 323 23.73 -13.05 17.39
N LEU A 324 22.78 -12.39 18.06
CA LEU A 324 21.82 -11.48 17.43
C LEU A 324 22.50 -10.28 16.77
N ALA A 325 23.62 -9.80 17.33
CA ALA A 325 24.39 -8.70 16.76
C ALA A 325 24.93 -8.99 15.36
N THR A 326 25.05 -10.27 15.00
CA THR A 326 25.55 -10.74 13.70
C THR A 326 24.47 -11.37 12.82
N SER A 327 23.22 -11.40 13.29
CA SER A 327 22.15 -12.04 12.54
C SER A 327 21.89 -11.35 11.20
N GLN A 328 21.71 -12.15 10.16
CA GLN A 328 21.30 -11.68 8.84
C GLN A 328 19.78 -11.58 8.70
N GLY A 329 19.02 -11.80 9.78
CA GLY A 329 17.56 -11.80 9.75
C GLY A 329 16.95 -10.51 9.23
N CYS A 330 17.59 -9.35 9.43
CA CYS A 330 17.14 -8.04 8.90
C CYS A 330 17.52 -7.79 7.43
N VAL A 331 18.33 -8.65 6.82
CA VAL A 331 18.84 -8.48 5.46
C VAL A 331 18.01 -9.35 4.52
N GLU A 332 17.45 -8.82 3.44
CA GLU A 332 16.69 -9.62 2.46
C GLU A 332 17.54 -10.73 1.82
N PRO A 333 16.99 -11.93 1.50
CA PRO A 333 17.65 -13.02 0.77
C PRO A 333 18.25 -12.60 -0.57
N GLY A 334 19.59 -12.61 -0.67
CA GLY A 334 20.29 -12.27 -1.92
C GLY A 334 21.54 -11.39 -1.80
N GLY A 335 21.99 -11.05 -0.59
CA GLY A 335 23.14 -10.14 -0.40
C GLY A 335 22.73 -8.69 -0.66
N THR A 336 23.53 -7.73 -0.19
CA THR A 336 23.27 -6.29 -0.35
C THR A 336 23.20 -5.94 -1.83
N THR A 337 22.01 -5.99 -2.42
CA THR A 337 21.73 -5.25 -3.64
C THR A 337 21.73 -3.80 -3.20
N THR A 338 22.90 -3.16 -3.17
CA THR A 338 22.92 -1.70 -3.23
C THR A 338 22.22 -1.37 -4.53
N CYS A 339 21.09 -0.68 -4.43
CA CYS A 339 20.39 -0.22 -5.61
C CYS A 339 21.36 0.55 -6.50
N ASN A 340 21.28 0.33 -7.82
CA ASN A 340 21.95 1.23 -8.73
C ASN A 340 21.47 2.66 -8.44
N VAL A 341 22.39 3.62 -8.43
CA VAL A 341 22.02 5.04 -8.34
C VAL A 341 21.05 5.34 -9.48
N PRO A 342 19.83 5.84 -9.19
CA PRO A 342 18.85 6.13 -10.24
C PRO A 342 19.41 7.09 -11.29
N THR A 343 19.15 6.76 -12.55
CA THR A 343 19.55 7.56 -13.72
C THR A 343 18.33 7.93 -14.56
N GLY A 344 18.50 8.68 -15.65
CA GLY A 344 17.39 9.03 -16.54
C GLY A 344 16.33 9.92 -15.88
N LEU A 345 16.75 10.80 -14.96
CA LEU A 345 15.85 11.76 -14.33
C LEU A 345 15.19 12.65 -15.39
N SER A 346 13.88 12.83 -15.27
CA SER A 346 13.08 13.69 -16.14
C SER A 346 11.82 14.16 -15.42
N THR A 347 11.23 15.27 -15.87
CA THR A 347 9.94 15.75 -15.36
C THR A 347 8.83 15.61 -16.37
N SER A 348 7.63 15.28 -15.91
CA SER A 348 6.40 15.25 -16.69
C SER A 348 5.28 15.93 -15.89
N ALA A 349 4.11 16.15 -16.50
CA ALA A 349 2.95 16.79 -15.86
C ALA A 349 3.29 18.10 -15.09
N LEU A 350 4.28 18.85 -15.60
CA LEU A 350 4.78 20.08 -15.00
C LEU A 350 3.76 21.20 -15.19
N THR A 351 3.35 21.82 -14.09
CA THR A 351 2.51 23.03 -14.04
C THR A 351 3.21 24.10 -13.24
N SER A 352 2.60 25.29 -13.14
CA SER A 352 3.13 26.37 -12.31
C SER A 352 3.20 26.04 -10.82
N THR A 353 2.49 25.00 -10.36
CA THR A 353 2.42 24.63 -8.94
C THR A 353 2.59 23.13 -8.67
N SER A 354 2.84 22.30 -9.68
CA SER A 354 2.99 20.85 -9.54
C SER A 354 3.93 20.25 -10.57
N VAL A 355 4.46 19.06 -10.30
CA VAL A 355 5.31 18.31 -11.24
C VAL A 355 5.21 16.80 -10.94
N THR A 356 5.41 15.96 -11.95
CA THR A 356 5.77 14.55 -11.76
C THR A 356 7.25 14.38 -12.04
N LEU A 357 8.01 14.01 -11.02
CA LEU A 357 9.41 13.63 -11.12
C LEU A 357 9.49 12.17 -11.58
N ASN A 358 10.33 11.85 -12.55
CA ASN A 358 10.50 10.49 -13.09
C ASN A 358 11.99 10.12 -13.12
N TRP A 359 12.26 8.83 -13.12
CA TRP A 359 13.60 8.26 -13.29
C TRP A 359 13.52 6.85 -13.89
N ALA A 360 14.65 6.34 -14.39
CA ALA A 360 14.72 4.97 -14.86
C ALA A 360 14.58 3.98 -13.69
N ALA A 361 13.85 2.90 -13.90
CA ALA A 361 13.72 1.85 -12.89
C ALA A 361 15.09 1.24 -12.58
N SER A 362 15.51 1.30 -11.31
CA SER A 362 16.85 0.86 -10.88
C SER A 362 16.85 -0.52 -10.21
N GLY A 363 15.71 -1.24 -10.26
CA GLY A 363 15.49 -2.48 -9.51
C GLY A 363 15.18 -2.27 -8.01
N ALA A 364 14.94 -1.03 -7.58
CA ALA A 364 14.64 -0.67 -6.20
C ALA A 364 13.20 -1.05 -5.78
N THR A 365 13.00 -1.35 -4.50
CA THR A 365 11.67 -1.57 -3.90
C THR A 365 11.00 -0.26 -3.49
N SER A 366 11.78 0.79 -3.22
CA SER A 366 11.31 2.16 -3.05
C SER A 366 12.42 3.17 -3.40
N TYR A 367 12.16 4.46 -3.29
CA TYR A 367 13.09 5.54 -3.63
C TYR A 367 12.97 6.67 -2.61
N ASN A 368 14.11 7.26 -2.23
CA ASN A 368 14.17 8.53 -1.50
C ASN A 368 14.36 9.65 -2.52
N VAL A 369 13.43 10.61 -2.55
CA VAL A 369 13.46 11.75 -3.47
C VAL A 369 13.65 13.01 -2.65
N ARG A 370 14.57 13.88 -3.05
CA ARG A 370 14.73 15.21 -2.44
C ARG A 370 14.67 16.30 -3.50
N ILE A 371 14.02 17.40 -3.17
CA ILE A 371 13.83 18.56 -4.06
C ILE A 371 14.06 19.86 -3.28
N LYS A 372 14.65 20.87 -3.95
CA LYS A 372 14.72 22.24 -3.43
C LYS A 372 14.64 23.26 -4.57
N ALA A 373 14.19 24.48 -4.25
CA ALA A 373 14.44 25.60 -5.15
C ALA A 373 15.95 25.82 -5.24
N THR A 374 16.46 26.12 -6.42
CA THR A 374 17.91 26.38 -6.63
C THR A 374 18.42 27.57 -5.81
N SER A 375 17.54 28.51 -5.47
CA SER A 375 17.80 29.63 -4.55
C SER A 375 17.78 29.25 -3.06
N SER A 376 17.38 28.02 -2.71
CA SER A 376 17.30 27.53 -1.32
C SER A 376 18.46 26.59 -0.98
N ALA A 377 18.93 26.65 0.27
CA ALA A 377 19.91 25.72 0.83
C ALA A 377 19.26 24.44 1.42
N THR A 378 17.95 24.45 1.69
CA THR A 378 17.26 23.38 2.41
C THR A 378 16.54 22.44 1.44
N TRP A 379 16.76 21.13 1.62
CA TRP A 379 16.07 20.06 0.88
C TRP A 379 14.76 19.65 1.54
N THR A 380 13.71 19.49 0.74
CA THR A 380 12.47 18.80 1.12
C THR A 380 12.56 17.34 0.68
N ASN A 381 12.27 16.41 1.58
CA ASN A 381 12.44 14.96 1.34
C ASN A 381 11.08 14.25 1.20
N PHE A 382 11.04 13.26 0.32
CA PHE A 382 9.87 12.44 -0.01
C PHE A 382 10.29 10.99 -0.24
N THR A 383 9.32 10.07 -0.26
CA THR A 383 9.51 8.67 -0.64
C THR A 383 8.58 8.28 -1.79
N ALA A 384 9.00 7.33 -2.62
CA ALA A 384 8.21 6.78 -3.72
C ALA A 384 8.38 5.25 -3.80
N THR A 385 7.33 4.52 -4.16
CA THR A 385 7.36 3.04 -4.36
C THR A 385 7.42 2.64 -5.83
N THR A 386 7.30 3.61 -6.73
CA THR A 386 7.47 3.46 -8.18
C THR A 386 8.56 4.39 -8.67
N ASN A 387 8.94 4.30 -9.94
CA ASN A 387 9.97 5.15 -10.54
C ASN A 387 9.49 6.57 -10.91
N SER A 388 8.48 7.07 -10.19
CA SER A 388 7.92 8.41 -10.37
C SER A 388 7.33 8.95 -9.06
N LEU A 389 7.29 10.28 -8.89
CA LEU A 389 6.68 10.96 -7.75
C LEU A 389 6.00 12.26 -8.19
N SER A 390 4.71 12.40 -7.92
CA SER A 390 3.96 13.64 -8.17
C SER A 390 4.01 14.55 -6.95
N LEU A 391 4.41 15.80 -7.16
CA LEU A 391 4.53 16.85 -6.15
C LEU A 391 3.63 18.03 -6.50
N THR A 392 3.09 18.69 -5.47
CA THR A 392 2.30 19.92 -5.55
C THR A 392 2.89 20.97 -4.61
N GLY A 393 2.43 22.22 -4.71
CA GLY A 393 2.93 23.33 -3.89
C GLY A 393 4.22 23.97 -4.40
N LEU A 394 4.55 23.79 -5.68
CA LEU A 394 5.64 24.54 -6.31
C LEU A 394 5.26 26.03 -6.43
N THR A 395 6.27 26.88 -6.38
CA THR A 395 6.14 28.31 -6.66
C THR A 395 6.34 28.53 -8.16
N ALA A 396 5.42 29.28 -8.78
CA ALA A 396 5.50 29.59 -10.20
C ALA A 396 6.79 30.35 -10.55
N SER A 397 7.26 30.20 -11.78
CA SER A 397 8.49 30.83 -12.29
C SER A 397 9.74 30.53 -11.44
N THR A 398 9.75 29.40 -10.72
CA THR A 398 10.86 29.00 -9.84
C THR A 398 11.59 27.79 -10.41
N THR A 399 12.92 27.86 -10.46
CA THR A 399 13.77 26.73 -10.85
C THR A 399 14.07 25.83 -9.64
N TYR A 400 13.71 24.57 -9.76
CA TYR A 400 13.93 23.52 -8.78
C TYR A 400 15.04 22.58 -9.24
N GLU A 401 15.74 21.98 -8.29
CA GLU A 401 16.58 20.81 -8.51
C GLU A 401 16.08 19.64 -7.67
N TYR A 402 16.13 18.43 -8.21
CA TYR A 402 15.81 17.21 -7.48
C TYR A 402 16.83 16.10 -7.70
N GLN A 403 16.91 15.20 -6.73
CA GLN A 403 17.76 14.02 -6.73
C GLN A 403 16.99 12.82 -6.20
N VAL A 404 17.39 11.62 -6.64
CA VAL A 404 16.75 10.36 -6.26
C VAL A 404 17.80 9.35 -5.82
N ALA A 405 17.55 8.65 -4.72
CA ALA A 405 18.29 7.47 -4.29
C ALA A 405 17.35 6.25 -4.33
N GLY A 406 17.81 5.13 -4.90
CA GLY A 406 17.05 3.88 -4.91
C GLY A 406 17.20 3.17 -3.57
N VAL A 407 16.13 2.62 -3.04
CA VAL A 407 16.11 1.86 -1.79
C VAL A 407 15.87 0.39 -2.10
N CYS A 408 16.86 -0.43 -1.81
CA CYS A 408 16.81 -1.87 -1.97
C CYS A 408 16.95 -2.45 -0.57
N SER A 409 15.98 -3.27 -0.14
CA SER A 409 16.06 -3.96 1.15
C SER A 409 16.26 -2.99 2.33
N GLY A 410 15.65 -1.80 2.26
CA GLY A 410 15.77 -0.73 3.26
C GLY A 410 17.06 0.10 3.20
N THR A 411 18.03 -0.26 2.35
CA THR A 411 19.29 0.49 2.19
C THR A 411 19.21 1.42 0.99
N PRO A 412 19.34 2.75 1.16
CA PRO A 412 19.40 3.69 0.05
C PRO A 412 20.76 3.64 -0.65
N SER A 413 20.76 3.82 -1.97
CA SER A 413 21.96 4.12 -2.75
C SER A 413 22.40 5.57 -2.57
N ALA A 414 23.52 5.95 -3.21
CA ALA A 414 23.85 7.37 -3.34
C ALA A 414 22.76 8.11 -4.13
N PHE A 415 22.55 9.40 -3.83
CA PHE A 415 21.66 10.24 -4.62
C PHE A 415 22.21 10.43 -6.03
N SER A 416 21.31 10.44 -7.02
CA SER A 416 21.60 10.79 -8.40
C SER A 416 22.24 12.19 -8.53
N PRO A 417 22.90 12.49 -9.66
CA PRO A 417 23.16 13.88 -10.03
C PRO A 417 21.87 14.71 -10.00
N SER A 418 21.99 16.00 -9.70
CA SER A 418 20.84 16.92 -9.70
C SER A 418 20.24 17.03 -11.10
N TYR A 419 18.91 16.96 -11.18
CA TYR A 419 18.16 17.36 -12.38
C TYR A 419 17.40 18.64 -12.08
N THR A 420 17.58 19.65 -12.94
CA THR A 420 16.95 20.96 -12.80
C THR A 420 15.76 21.11 -13.75
N PHE A 421 14.66 21.69 -13.25
CA PHE A 421 13.52 22.09 -14.07
C PHE A 421 12.94 23.41 -13.55
N THR A 422 12.26 24.16 -14.41
CA THR A 422 11.64 25.45 -14.05
C THR A 422 10.13 25.31 -14.08
N ALA A 423 9.47 25.54 -12.94
CA ALA A 423 8.02 25.63 -12.88
C ALA A 423 7.57 26.83 -13.72
N PRO A 424 6.68 26.65 -14.72
CA PRO A 424 6.22 27.74 -15.57
C PRO A 424 5.48 28.82 -14.77
N ALA A 425 5.32 30.00 -15.36
CA ALA A 425 4.49 31.05 -14.79
C ALA A 425 3.03 30.58 -14.64
N SER A 426 2.34 31.07 -13.60
CA SER A 426 0.91 30.78 -13.39
C SER A 426 0.11 31.24 -14.60
N GLY A 427 -0.47 30.31 -15.35
CA GLY A 427 -1.35 30.64 -16.49
C GLY A 427 -1.21 29.77 -17.74
N THR A 428 -0.22 28.90 -17.87
CA THR A 428 -0.08 28.00 -19.04
C THR A 428 0.70 26.73 -18.69
N SER A 429 0.14 25.55 -18.92
CA SER A 429 0.95 24.37 -19.25
C SER A 429 0.47 23.79 -20.59
N PRO A 430 1.36 23.51 -21.57
CA PRO A 430 0.95 23.05 -22.90
C PRO A 430 0.42 21.62 -22.84
N GLY A 431 -0.76 21.38 -23.42
CA GLY A 431 -1.21 20.02 -23.73
C GLY A 431 -0.26 19.34 -24.72
N THR A 432 -0.20 18.01 -24.71
CA THR A 432 0.62 17.26 -25.69
C THR A 432 -0.06 17.35 -27.05
N THR A 433 0.55 18.04 -28.01
CA THR A 433 0.06 18.11 -29.40
C THR A 433 0.70 17.02 -30.24
N LEU A 434 -0.12 16.08 -30.71
CA LEU A 434 0.26 15.02 -31.65
C LEU A 434 -0.02 15.48 -33.09
N THR A 435 0.84 15.12 -34.03
CA THR A 435 0.64 15.38 -35.46
C THR A 435 0.26 14.08 -36.18
N ILE A 436 -0.86 14.08 -36.89
CA ILE A 436 -1.38 12.93 -37.65
C ILE A 436 -1.36 13.27 -39.13
N GLY A 437 -0.53 12.54 -39.89
CA GLY A 437 -0.28 12.83 -41.29
C GLY A 437 0.64 14.04 -41.49
N THR A 438 1.51 13.95 -42.49
CA THR A 438 2.51 14.97 -42.84
C THR A 438 2.62 15.19 -44.35
N GLY A 439 1.71 14.61 -45.13
CA GLY A 439 1.71 14.71 -46.59
C GLY A 439 1.41 16.12 -47.10
N SER A 440 1.68 16.34 -48.38
CA SER A 440 1.46 17.61 -49.07
C SER A 440 0.26 17.58 -50.04
N THR A 441 -0.57 16.54 -49.99
CA THR A 441 -1.75 16.41 -50.87
C THR A 441 -2.75 17.51 -50.58
N VAL A 442 -3.14 18.28 -51.59
CA VAL A 442 -4.18 19.31 -51.45
C VAL A 442 -5.56 18.67 -51.49
N ILE A 443 -6.33 18.83 -50.42
CA ILE A 443 -7.71 18.36 -50.31
C ILE A 443 -8.63 19.58 -50.42
N THR A 444 -9.58 19.52 -51.36
CA THR A 444 -10.52 20.63 -51.63
C THR A 444 -11.92 20.33 -51.14
N GLN A 445 -12.26 19.06 -50.88
CA GLN A 445 -13.64 18.66 -50.63
C GLN A 445 -14.06 18.84 -49.17
N ALA A 446 -13.20 18.56 -48.19
CA ALA A 446 -13.54 18.53 -46.76
C ALA A 446 -12.28 18.81 -45.89
N PRO A 447 -12.39 19.31 -44.64
CA PRO A 447 -13.61 19.49 -43.83
C PRO A 447 -14.21 20.91 -43.90
N TYR A 448 -13.77 21.72 -44.86
CA TYR A 448 -14.21 23.11 -45.05
C TYR A 448 -14.77 23.31 -46.47
N GLY A 449 -15.61 22.37 -46.89
CA GLY A 449 -16.11 22.29 -48.26
C GLY A 449 -17.38 23.11 -48.50
N THR A 450 -17.22 24.41 -48.75
CA THR A 450 -18.30 25.39 -48.92
C THR A 450 -18.82 25.60 -50.34
N TYR A 451 -18.39 24.80 -51.33
CA TYR A 451 -18.93 24.79 -52.71
C TYR A 451 -20.39 24.36 -52.80
N TYR A 452 -20.84 23.62 -51.79
CA TYR A 452 -22.25 23.35 -51.54
C TYR A 452 -22.64 23.99 -50.20
N MET A 453 -23.94 24.18 -50.01
CA MET A 453 -24.50 24.76 -48.78
C MET A 453 -24.20 23.89 -47.55
N ASP A 454 -24.15 22.56 -47.71
CA ASP A 454 -24.03 21.64 -46.60
C ASP A 454 -22.89 20.63 -46.79
N GLN A 455 -22.25 20.24 -45.69
CA GLN A 455 -21.29 19.14 -45.66
C GLN A 455 -21.46 18.24 -44.44
N ARG A 456 -21.26 16.93 -44.64
CA ARG A 456 -20.87 15.98 -43.60
C ARG A 456 -19.58 15.26 -44.02
N VAL A 457 -18.68 15.02 -43.09
CA VAL A 457 -17.48 14.22 -43.32
C VAL A 457 -17.13 13.41 -42.08
N GLN A 458 -16.70 12.17 -42.26
CA GLN A 458 -16.05 11.38 -41.23
C GLN A 458 -14.60 11.06 -41.57
N TYR A 459 -13.76 11.02 -40.53
CA TYR A 459 -12.37 10.56 -40.60
C TYR A 459 -12.11 9.49 -39.55
N ILE A 460 -11.26 8.53 -39.89
CA ILE A 460 -10.72 7.57 -38.92
C ILE A 460 -9.24 7.90 -38.67
N ILE A 461 -8.88 8.01 -37.40
CA ILE A 461 -7.50 8.00 -36.93
C ILE A 461 -7.29 6.69 -36.18
N THR A 462 -6.40 5.85 -36.68
CA THR A 462 -6.18 4.55 -36.05
C THR A 462 -5.37 4.66 -34.77
N LYS A 463 -5.55 3.69 -33.86
CA LYS A 463 -4.71 3.56 -32.66
C LYS A 463 -3.23 3.50 -33.01
N ALA A 464 -2.88 2.80 -34.09
CA ALA A 464 -1.50 2.71 -34.57
C ALA A 464 -0.92 4.08 -34.96
N GLU A 465 -1.71 4.92 -35.63
CA GLU A 465 -1.30 6.29 -35.98
C GLU A 465 -1.15 7.18 -34.76
N LEU A 466 -2.03 7.05 -33.77
CA LEU A 466 -1.91 7.77 -32.50
C LEU A 466 -0.63 7.37 -31.76
N THR A 467 -0.36 6.07 -31.63
CA THR A 467 0.86 5.57 -31.01
C THR A 467 2.10 6.04 -31.76
N ALA A 468 2.11 5.96 -33.09
CA ALA A 468 3.22 6.42 -33.92
C ALA A 468 3.45 7.94 -33.80
N ALA A 469 2.39 8.72 -33.59
CA ALA A 469 2.48 10.15 -33.35
C ALA A 469 2.90 10.53 -31.92
N GLY A 470 3.17 9.55 -31.05
CA GLY A 470 3.67 9.76 -29.68
C GLY A 470 2.60 9.65 -28.58
N TYR A 471 1.41 9.10 -28.88
CA TYR A 471 0.42 8.82 -27.83
C TYR A 471 0.87 7.65 -26.95
N ASN A 472 1.15 7.92 -25.67
CA ASN A 472 1.65 6.91 -24.72
C ASN A 472 0.64 6.49 -23.65
N SER A 473 -0.28 7.36 -23.18
CA SER A 473 -1.29 7.00 -22.17
C SER A 473 -2.46 8.01 -22.00
N GLY A 474 -3.55 7.52 -21.39
CA GLY A 474 -4.90 8.09 -21.26
C GLY A 474 -5.02 9.55 -20.82
N SER A 475 -5.13 10.44 -21.80
CA SER A 475 -5.42 11.87 -21.64
C SER A 475 -6.73 12.23 -22.36
N SER A 476 -7.35 13.36 -22.01
CA SER A 476 -8.53 13.84 -22.73
C SER A 476 -8.12 14.68 -23.92
N LEU A 477 -8.62 14.38 -25.11
CA LEU A 477 -8.40 15.21 -26.30
C LEU A 477 -9.16 16.54 -26.12
N SER A 478 -8.46 17.65 -26.29
CA SER A 478 -8.93 19.01 -25.96
C SER A 478 -8.97 19.95 -27.17
N SER A 479 -8.28 19.62 -28.25
CA SER A 479 -8.43 20.34 -29.52
C SER A 479 -8.11 19.46 -30.72
N LEU A 480 -8.69 19.81 -31.86
CA LEU A 480 -8.38 19.29 -33.20
C LEU A 480 -8.09 20.45 -34.13
N ALA A 481 -7.00 20.39 -34.88
CA ALA A 481 -6.67 21.41 -35.87
C ALA A 481 -6.35 20.81 -37.24
N PHE A 482 -6.67 21.58 -38.29
CA PHE A 482 -6.36 21.26 -39.69
C PHE A 482 -5.52 22.38 -40.29
N TYR A 483 -4.53 22.05 -41.12
CA TYR A 483 -3.75 23.08 -41.82
C TYR A 483 -4.47 23.52 -43.09
N VAL A 484 -4.89 24.79 -43.14
CA VAL A 484 -5.59 25.39 -44.30
C VAL A 484 -4.57 26.10 -45.18
N SER A 485 -4.43 25.69 -46.43
CA SER A 485 -3.55 26.36 -47.42
C SER A 485 -4.24 27.52 -48.13
N THR A 486 -5.54 27.43 -48.38
CA THR A 486 -6.34 28.53 -48.95
C THR A 486 -7.65 28.64 -48.19
N ALA A 487 -7.97 29.81 -47.66
CA ALA A 487 -9.21 30.06 -46.92
C ALA A 487 -10.23 30.82 -47.76
N GLN A 488 -11.51 30.64 -47.42
CA GLN A 488 -12.65 31.33 -48.02
C GLN A 488 -13.45 32.01 -46.91
N SER A 489 -14.09 33.14 -47.23
CA SER A 489 -14.70 34.02 -46.21
C SER A 489 -16.09 33.56 -45.73
N LEU A 490 -16.69 32.54 -46.33
CA LEU A 490 -18.01 32.08 -45.92
C LEU A 490 -17.96 31.47 -44.51
N VAL A 491 -18.87 31.94 -43.66
CA VAL A 491 -19.09 31.38 -42.32
C VAL A 491 -19.84 30.06 -42.45
N MET A 492 -19.31 28.98 -41.87
CA MET A 492 -20.01 27.70 -41.71
C MET A 492 -20.85 27.75 -40.43
N ASN A 493 -22.17 27.86 -40.57
CA ASN A 493 -23.09 27.91 -39.45
C ASN A 493 -23.30 26.52 -38.84
N GLY A 494 -23.32 26.46 -37.51
CA GLY A 494 -23.49 25.20 -36.78
C GLY A 494 -22.37 24.19 -37.08
N TYR A 495 -21.15 24.65 -37.36
CA TYR A 495 -20.00 23.78 -37.58
C TYR A 495 -19.77 22.93 -36.33
N THR A 496 -20.05 21.63 -36.48
CA THR A 496 -20.10 20.68 -35.38
C THR A 496 -19.02 19.64 -35.56
N ILE A 497 -18.25 19.37 -34.51
CA ILE A 497 -17.34 18.23 -34.45
C ILE A 497 -17.84 17.28 -33.36
N LYS A 498 -18.08 16.03 -33.75
CA LYS A 498 -18.35 14.92 -32.87
C LYS A 498 -17.20 13.93 -32.92
N LEU A 499 -16.84 13.39 -31.77
CA LEU A 499 -15.85 12.34 -31.64
C LEU A 499 -16.47 11.09 -31.06
N ALA A 500 -16.03 9.94 -31.53
CA ALA A 500 -16.47 8.64 -31.05
C ALA A 500 -15.32 7.63 -31.11
N HIS A 501 -15.46 6.52 -30.38
CA HIS A 501 -14.58 5.36 -30.53
C HIS A 501 -15.09 4.45 -31.64
N THR A 502 -14.18 3.83 -32.40
CA THR A 502 -14.54 2.82 -33.41
C THR A 502 -13.48 1.72 -33.50
N THR A 503 -13.92 0.49 -33.72
CA THR A 503 -13.02 -0.64 -33.99
C THR A 503 -12.64 -0.71 -35.48
N SER A 504 -13.41 -0.08 -36.35
CA SER A 504 -13.11 -0.03 -37.79
C SER A 504 -11.82 0.74 -38.02
N SER A 505 -10.86 0.09 -38.70
CA SER A 505 -9.67 0.80 -39.15
C SER A 505 -9.99 1.61 -40.41
N ALA A 506 -10.81 1.10 -41.35
CA ALA A 506 -11.20 1.74 -42.60
C ALA A 506 -12.72 1.83 -42.79
N PHE A 507 -13.16 2.70 -43.70
CA PHE A 507 -14.50 2.59 -44.28
C PHE A 507 -14.53 1.44 -45.30
N GLY A 508 -15.34 0.42 -45.02
CA GLY A 508 -15.53 -0.75 -45.90
C GLY A 508 -16.60 -0.56 -46.97
N SER A 509 -17.43 0.49 -46.87
CA SER A 509 -18.48 0.84 -47.82
C SER A 509 -18.70 2.36 -47.82
N SER A 510 -19.58 2.85 -48.69
CA SER A 510 -20.02 4.24 -48.74
C SER A 510 -20.93 4.66 -47.57
N SER A 511 -21.09 3.84 -46.53
CA SER A 511 -21.93 4.13 -45.36
C SER A 511 -21.14 4.84 -44.26
N TYR A 512 -21.74 5.86 -43.64
CA TYR A 512 -21.17 6.49 -42.44
C TYR A 512 -21.18 5.50 -41.26
N LEU A 513 -20.13 5.55 -40.45
CA LEU A 513 -19.99 4.67 -39.29
C LEU A 513 -20.73 5.26 -38.09
N ALA A 514 -21.37 4.38 -37.32
CA ALA A 514 -21.79 4.69 -35.96
C ALA A 514 -20.62 4.39 -35.02
N GLY A 515 -20.19 5.38 -34.25
CA GLY A 515 -19.18 5.19 -33.20
C GLY A 515 -19.83 4.98 -31.83
N THR A 516 -19.08 4.41 -30.90
CA THR A 516 -19.49 4.28 -29.49
C THR A 516 -19.05 5.52 -28.70
N ASN A 517 -19.74 5.83 -27.60
CA ASN A 517 -19.46 6.99 -26.74
C ASN A 517 -19.33 8.32 -27.51
N THR A 518 -20.23 8.54 -28.47
CA THR A 518 -20.19 9.73 -29.33
C THR A 518 -20.42 10.99 -28.49
N ALA A 519 -19.50 11.94 -28.55
CA ALA A 519 -19.57 13.23 -27.87
C ALA A 519 -19.50 14.38 -28.86
N THR A 520 -20.39 15.36 -28.74
CA THR A 520 -20.23 16.67 -29.42
C THR A 520 -19.19 17.48 -28.66
N VAL A 521 -18.06 17.74 -29.29
CA VAL A 521 -16.91 18.39 -28.64
C VAL A 521 -16.73 19.85 -29.08
N TYR A 522 -17.29 20.22 -30.23
CA TYR A 522 -17.28 21.58 -30.76
C TYR A 522 -18.59 21.85 -31.50
N ASN A 523 -19.19 23.01 -31.27
CA ASN A 523 -20.36 23.50 -32.00
C ASN A 523 -20.33 25.03 -31.99
N ALA A 524 -20.00 25.64 -33.12
CA ALA A 524 -20.01 27.10 -33.28
C ALA A 524 -20.05 27.47 -34.77
N ALA A 525 -20.35 28.73 -35.08
CA ALA A 525 -20.07 29.28 -36.40
C ALA A 525 -18.55 29.36 -36.62
N TYR A 526 -18.05 29.00 -37.81
CA TYR A 526 -16.61 28.99 -38.08
C TYR A 526 -16.24 29.55 -39.46
N THR A 527 -15.15 30.31 -39.53
CA THR A 527 -14.54 30.81 -40.78
C THR A 527 -13.07 30.42 -40.79
N THR A 528 -12.57 29.98 -41.95
CA THR A 528 -11.18 29.52 -42.08
C THR A 528 -10.19 30.67 -42.20
N THR A 529 -8.95 30.41 -41.77
CA THR A 529 -7.81 31.33 -41.91
C THR A 529 -6.73 30.67 -42.77
N ALA A 530 -6.25 31.34 -43.81
CA ALA A 530 -5.26 30.76 -44.73
C ALA A 530 -3.89 30.59 -44.06
N ASN A 531 -3.06 29.70 -44.62
CA ASN A 531 -1.67 29.43 -44.21
C ASN A 531 -1.47 29.14 -42.71
N SER A 532 -2.46 28.52 -42.06
CA SER A 532 -2.43 28.33 -40.61
C SER A 532 -3.13 27.05 -40.14
N TRP A 533 -2.75 26.61 -38.94
CA TRP A 533 -3.45 25.56 -38.21
C TRP A 533 -4.76 26.12 -37.64
N ASN A 534 -5.85 25.81 -38.33
CA ASN A 534 -7.20 26.18 -37.95
C ASN A 534 -7.64 25.26 -36.82
N THR A 535 -7.54 25.76 -35.58
CA THR A 535 -7.69 24.98 -34.35
C THR A 535 -9.11 25.11 -33.79
N HIS A 536 -9.74 23.97 -33.53
CA HIS A 536 -11.02 23.84 -32.87
C HIS A 536 -10.79 23.37 -31.44
N THR A 537 -10.88 24.29 -30.49
CA THR A 537 -10.79 23.98 -29.06
C THR A 537 -12.10 23.41 -28.58
N PHE A 538 -12.06 22.26 -27.91
CA PHE A 538 -13.26 21.57 -27.50
C PHE A 538 -13.91 22.24 -26.29
N SER A 539 -15.24 22.43 -26.33
CA SER A 539 -16.01 22.88 -25.17
C SER A 539 -16.02 21.82 -24.07
N THR A 540 -15.99 20.55 -24.47
CA THR A 540 -15.89 19.38 -23.57
C THR A 540 -14.80 18.45 -24.11
N PRO A 541 -13.70 18.21 -23.35
CA PRO A 541 -12.66 17.29 -23.78
C PRO A 541 -13.18 15.87 -24.01
N PHE A 542 -12.71 15.21 -25.07
CA PHE A 542 -13.07 13.84 -25.39
C PHE A 542 -12.15 12.86 -24.66
N VAL A 543 -12.70 12.02 -23.80
CA VAL A 543 -11.95 10.98 -23.07
C VAL A 543 -11.63 9.83 -24.02
N TYR A 544 -10.38 9.72 -24.43
CA TYR A 544 -9.95 8.62 -25.29
C TYR A 544 -9.71 7.35 -24.46
N ASN A 545 -10.28 6.22 -24.88
CA ASN A 545 -10.21 4.95 -24.14
C ASN A 545 -8.84 4.27 -24.24
N GLY A 546 -7.97 4.74 -25.13
CA GLY A 546 -6.62 4.22 -25.30
C GLY A 546 -6.53 2.91 -26.08
N THR A 547 -7.65 2.30 -26.47
CA THR A 547 -7.71 1.00 -27.17
C THR A 547 -8.22 1.13 -28.60
N ASP A 548 -9.28 1.90 -28.82
CA ASP A 548 -9.99 1.95 -30.11
C ASP A 548 -9.40 3.00 -31.06
N ASN A 549 -9.88 3.03 -32.31
CA ASN A 549 -9.60 4.14 -33.23
C ASN A 549 -10.50 5.33 -32.88
N ILE A 550 -10.11 6.54 -33.28
CA ILE A 550 -10.94 7.75 -33.14
C ILE A 550 -11.69 7.97 -34.45
N LEU A 551 -13.02 8.03 -34.34
CA LEU A 551 -13.91 8.48 -35.41
C LEU A 551 -14.23 9.96 -35.20
N ILE A 552 -13.86 10.79 -36.17
CA ILE A 552 -14.22 12.21 -36.22
C ILE A 552 -15.42 12.33 -37.15
N ASP A 553 -16.48 13.01 -36.75
CA ASP A 553 -17.64 13.35 -37.59
C ASP A 553 -17.85 14.86 -37.55
N ILE A 554 -17.77 15.50 -38.71
CA ILE A 554 -17.87 16.94 -38.86
C ILE A 554 -19.04 17.23 -39.78
N CYS A 555 -19.89 18.18 -39.40
CA CYS A 555 -20.90 18.70 -40.30
C CYS A 555 -21.22 20.17 -40.08
N PHE A 556 -21.76 20.83 -41.10
CA PHE A 556 -22.36 22.16 -41.02
C PHE A 556 -23.54 22.25 -41.98
N ASN A 557 -24.41 23.23 -41.75
CA ASN A 557 -25.56 23.52 -42.61
C ASN A 557 -25.67 25.02 -42.85
N ASN A 558 -25.62 25.45 -44.11
CA ASN A 558 -25.74 26.86 -44.51
C ASN A 558 -26.92 27.07 -45.46
N SER A 559 -27.25 28.33 -45.70
CA SER A 559 -28.22 28.78 -46.72
C SER A 559 -27.56 29.36 -47.98
N THR A 560 -26.23 29.40 -48.01
CA THR A 560 -25.41 30.00 -49.09
C THR A 560 -24.14 29.19 -49.30
N TYR A 561 -23.57 29.23 -50.50
CA TYR A 561 -22.32 28.56 -50.88
C TYR A 561 -21.28 29.56 -51.42
N THR A 562 -20.00 29.16 -51.46
CA THR A 562 -18.90 29.91 -52.09
C THR A 562 -17.84 28.94 -52.62
N GLN A 563 -16.62 29.35 -52.92
CA GLN A 563 -15.54 28.39 -53.24
C GLN A 563 -15.15 27.55 -52.01
N ASN A 564 -14.46 26.42 -52.20
CA ASN A 564 -13.95 25.62 -51.08
C ASN A 564 -12.68 26.24 -50.47
N SER A 565 -12.53 26.08 -49.15
CA SER A 565 -11.19 26.20 -48.54
C SER A 565 -10.39 24.92 -48.81
N THR A 566 -9.07 25.03 -48.91
CA THR A 566 -8.19 23.88 -49.17
C THR A 566 -7.35 23.55 -47.94
N VAL A 567 -7.17 22.26 -47.66
CA VAL A 567 -6.34 21.77 -46.55
C VAL A 567 -5.24 20.84 -47.05
N LEU A 568 -4.10 20.83 -46.35
CA LEU A 568 -3.05 19.85 -46.59
C LEU A 568 -3.41 18.51 -45.96
N GLY A 569 -3.13 17.43 -46.68
CA GLY A 569 -3.47 16.08 -46.29
C GLY A 569 -2.46 15.03 -46.73
N THR A 570 -2.69 13.82 -46.24
CA THR A 570 -1.92 12.63 -46.54
C THR A 570 -2.79 11.68 -47.36
N ALA A 571 -2.25 11.19 -48.49
CA ALA A 571 -2.85 10.09 -49.24
C ALA A 571 -2.54 8.76 -48.53
N LEU A 572 -3.56 7.94 -48.31
CA LEU A 572 -3.49 6.71 -47.53
C LEU A 572 -3.77 5.49 -48.41
N SER A 573 -3.35 4.31 -47.97
CA SER A 573 -3.55 3.04 -48.69
C SER A 573 -4.95 2.43 -48.53
N SER A 574 -5.82 3.05 -47.72
CA SER A 574 -7.18 2.60 -47.47
C SER A 574 -8.10 3.79 -47.19
N TYR A 575 -9.40 3.60 -47.38
CA TYR A 575 -10.39 4.65 -47.17
C TYR A 575 -10.49 5.02 -45.69
N ARG A 576 -9.96 6.19 -45.32
CA ARG A 576 -9.96 6.77 -43.97
C ARG A 576 -10.76 8.07 -43.89
N ALA A 577 -11.41 8.43 -44.99
CA ALA A 577 -12.29 9.58 -45.10
C ALA A 577 -13.55 9.19 -45.89
N LEU A 578 -14.70 9.67 -45.45
CA LEU A 578 -15.99 9.56 -46.14
C LEU A 578 -16.69 10.90 -46.06
N TYR A 579 -17.03 11.54 -47.18
CA TYR A 579 -17.64 12.87 -47.18
C TYR A 579 -18.86 12.94 -48.09
N LYS A 580 -19.76 13.87 -47.80
CA LYS A 580 -20.89 14.24 -48.66
C LYS A 580 -21.11 15.74 -48.60
N GLN A 581 -21.40 16.32 -49.74
CA GLN A 581 -21.74 17.73 -49.90
C GLN A 581 -23.01 17.81 -50.73
N GLN A 582 -23.93 18.70 -50.37
CA GLN A 582 -25.21 18.85 -51.05
C GLN A 582 -25.80 20.22 -50.73
N ASP A 583 -26.66 20.73 -51.60
CA ASP A 583 -27.51 21.88 -51.31
C ASP A 583 -28.87 21.39 -50.79
N VAL A 584 -29.10 21.47 -49.48
CA VAL A 584 -30.35 21.01 -48.84
C VAL A 584 -31.08 22.20 -48.22
N SER A 585 -32.29 22.49 -48.70
CA SER A 585 -33.06 23.68 -48.33
C SER A 585 -33.54 23.74 -46.86
N SER A 586 -33.51 22.60 -46.14
CA SER A 586 -33.75 22.43 -44.70
C SER A 586 -33.76 20.93 -44.40
N GLY A 587 -33.05 20.46 -43.36
CA GLY A 587 -33.04 19.03 -43.00
C GLY A 587 -31.67 18.33 -43.11
N GLY A 588 -30.65 18.91 -42.47
CA GLY A 588 -29.54 18.22 -41.83
C GLY A 588 -28.77 17.19 -42.64
N ILE A 589 -27.85 17.62 -43.53
CA ILE A 589 -26.80 16.73 -44.07
C ILE A 589 -26.06 15.93 -42.98
N CYS A 590 -26.03 16.46 -41.76
CA CYS A 590 -25.53 15.81 -40.55
C CYS A 590 -26.18 14.44 -40.23
N THR A 591 -27.34 14.12 -40.81
CA THR A 591 -28.03 12.81 -40.61
C THR A 591 -27.91 11.88 -41.83
N THR A 592 -27.25 12.30 -42.90
CA THR A 592 -27.13 11.49 -44.12
C THR A 592 -26.36 10.18 -43.85
N THR A 593 -26.84 9.06 -44.37
CA THR A 593 -26.28 7.72 -44.04
C THR A 593 -25.22 7.24 -45.02
N THR A 594 -25.07 7.89 -46.18
CA THR A 594 -24.11 7.52 -47.22
C THR A 594 -23.29 8.70 -47.75
N GLY A 595 -22.07 8.44 -48.20
CA GLY A 595 -21.14 9.43 -48.76
C GLY A 595 -20.14 8.84 -49.76
N THR A 596 -19.15 9.65 -50.15
CA THR A 596 -18.10 9.30 -51.11
C THR A 596 -16.82 8.95 -50.38
N LEU A 597 -16.25 7.79 -50.68
CA LEU A 597 -14.99 7.29 -50.11
C LEU A 597 -13.80 8.10 -50.62
N SER A 598 -12.81 8.33 -49.75
CA SER A 598 -11.59 9.06 -50.10
C SER A 598 -10.34 8.42 -49.48
N TYR A 599 -9.29 8.30 -50.30
CA TYR A 599 -7.93 7.93 -49.88
C TYR A 599 -7.19 9.11 -49.22
N ASN A 600 -7.66 10.33 -49.42
CA ASN A 600 -7.02 11.53 -48.89
C ASN A 600 -7.67 11.92 -47.56
N ARG A 601 -6.85 12.02 -46.51
CA ARG A 601 -7.26 12.53 -45.18
C ARG A 601 -6.45 13.78 -44.83
N PRO A 602 -7.06 14.83 -44.28
CA PRO A 602 -6.33 16.01 -43.82
C PRO A 602 -5.23 15.65 -42.81
N ASN A 603 -4.15 16.43 -42.80
CA ASN A 603 -3.18 16.41 -41.72
C ASN A 603 -3.81 17.10 -40.51
N MET A 604 -3.61 16.52 -39.32
CA MET A 604 -4.28 16.95 -38.11
C MET A 604 -3.29 17.20 -36.97
N LYS A 605 -3.59 18.19 -36.14
CA LYS A 605 -2.98 18.34 -34.81
C LYS A 605 -4.02 18.03 -33.74
N LEU A 606 -3.68 17.11 -32.85
CA LEU A 606 -4.52 16.65 -31.75
C LEU A 606 -3.86 17.07 -30.44
N THR A 607 -4.48 17.94 -29.67
CA THR A 607 -3.92 18.36 -28.37
C THR A 607 -4.62 17.63 -27.25
N PHE A 608 -3.90 16.77 -26.55
CA PHE A 608 -4.39 16.09 -25.35
C PHE A 608 -4.11 16.94 -24.11
N GLY A 609 -5.15 17.24 -23.33
CA GLY A 609 -5.07 17.94 -22.06
C GLY A 609 -4.91 16.97 -20.88
N SER A 610 -4.22 17.40 -19.82
CA SER A 610 -4.17 16.66 -18.55
C SER A 610 -5.52 16.80 -17.84
N GLY A 611 -6.29 15.71 -17.78
CA GLY A 611 -7.61 15.69 -17.16
C GLY A 611 -7.57 16.02 -15.67
N GLY A 612 -8.19 17.13 -15.29
CA GLY A 612 -8.79 17.27 -13.96
C GLY A 612 -9.96 16.30 -13.86
N ARG A 613 -9.96 15.39 -12.88
CA ARG A 613 -11.13 14.56 -12.59
C ARG A 613 -12.08 15.35 -11.68
N ALA A 614 -13.07 16.00 -12.28
CA ALA A 614 -14.37 16.14 -11.63
C ALA A 614 -15.07 14.77 -11.70
N ARG A 615 -15.67 14.35 -10.57
CA ARG A 615 -16.47 13.13 -10.47
C ARG A 615 -17.74 13.27 -11.30
N GLU A 616 -18.07 12.25 -12.09
CA GLU A 616 -19.43 11.74 -12.22
C GLU A 616 -19.37 10.29 -12.72
N ILE A 617 -19.87 9.35 -11.90
CA ILE A 617 -20.05 7.95 -12.27
C ILE A 617 -21.41 7.87 -12.95
N THR A 618 -21.41 7.71 -14.27
CA THR A 618 -22.56 7.15 -14.99
C THR A 618 -22.05 5.90 -15.72
N LEU A 619 -22.48 4.74 -15.23
CA LEU A 619 -22.21 3.44 -15.85
C LEU A 619 -23.18 3.25 -17.03
N GLY A 620 -22.64 3.03 -18.22
CA GLY A 620 -23.35 2.56 -19.41
C GLY A 620 -22.37 1.83 -20.33
N GLU A 621 -22.62 0.54 -20.53
CA GLU A 621 -21.78 -0.50 -21.18
C GLU A 621 -21.60 -0.30 -22.71
N THR A 622 -20.72 -0.97 -23.49
CA THR A 622 -20.36 -2.41 -23.66
C THR A 622 -19.05 -2.52 -24.49
N SER A 623 -18.16 -3.51 -24.33
CA SER A 623 -18.04 -4.83 -25.05
C SER A 623 -16.52 -5.23 -25.04
N PRO A 624 -16.03 -6.49 -25.23
CA PRO A 624 -16.69 -7.75 -25.62
C PRO A 624 -16.51 -8.92 -24.62
N ALA A 625 -17.30 -9.99 -24.82
CA ALA A 625 -17.44 -11.17 -23.96
C ALA A 625 -17.63 -10.80 -22.48
N SER A 626 -18.85 -10.35 -22.15
CA SER A 626 -19.24 -10.01 -20.77
C SER A 626 -19.25 -11.27 -19.91
N LEU A 627 -18.08 -11.70 -19.43
CA LEU A 627 -17.99 -12.64 -18.33
C LEU A 627 -18.34 -11.87 -17.06
N ALA A 628 -19.56 -12.04 -16.57
CA ALA A 628 -20.04 -11.42 -15.35
C ALA A 628 -20.38 -12.48 -14.32
N VAL A 629 -20.06 -12.18 -13.06
CA VAL A 629 -20.42 -13.01 -11.91
C VAL A 629 -21.43 -12.23 -11.07
N PHE A 630 -22.60 -12.80 -10.84
CA PHE A 630 -23.65 -12.21 -10.01
C PHE A 630 -24.24 -13.26 -9.05
N PRO A 631 -24.53 -12.91 -7.78
CA PRO A 631 -24.10 -11.70 -7.09
C PRO A 631 -22.59 -11.73 -6.83
N ASN A 632 -21.94 -10.58 -6.79
CA ASN A 632 -20.55 -10.44 -6.34
C ASN A 632 -20.49 -9.34 -5.28
N PRO A 633 -20.32 -9.65 -3.97
CA PRO A 633 -19.91 -10.95 -3.42
C PRO A 633 -20.96 -12.07 -3.56
N VAL A 634 -20.49 -13.30 -3.81
CA VAL A 634 -21.28 -14.52 -3.92
C VAL A 634 -21.44 -15.14 -2.54
N ASN A 635 -22.67 -15.45 -2.11
CA ASN A 635 -22.93 -16.20 -0.89
C ASN A 635 -23.31 -17.67 -1.20
N ALA A 636 -24.55 -17.92 -1.62
CA ALA A 636 -25.11 -19.27 -1.76
C ALA A 636 -24.98 -19.86 -3.18
N GLU A 637 -25.18 -19.04 -4.21
CA GLU A 637 -25.13 -19.46 -5.61
C GLU A 637 -24.50 -18.35 -6.46
N MET A 638 -23.65 -18.75 -7.41
CA MET A 638 -23.01 -17.87 -8.38
C MET A 638 -23.69 -18.05 -9.74
N SER A 639 -24.24 -16.99 -10.32
CA SER A 639 -24.63 -16.95 -11.73
C SER A 639 -23.47 -16.41 -12.57
N LEU A 640 -22.98 -17.26 -13.47
CA LEU A 640 -21.97 -16.90 -14.45
C LEU A 640 -22.65 -16.56 -15.77
N ASN A 641 -22.66 -15.28 -16.13
CA ASN A 641 -23.17 -14.81 -17.41
C ASN A 641 -22.01 -14.65 -18.38
N TYR A 642 -22.14 -15.21 -19.58
CA TYR A 642 -21.13 -15.10 -20.63
C TYR A 642 -21.77 -15.17 -22.01
N THR A 643 -21.09 -14.62 -23.02
CA THR A 643 -21.57 -14.66 -24.41
C THR A 643 -20.54 -15.35 -25.29
N LEU A 644 -20.98 -16.34 -26.07
CA LEU A 644 -20.15 -17.04 -27.06
C LEU A 644 -20.35 -16.43 -28.44
N THR A 645 -19.25 -16.15 -29.11
CA THR A 645 -19.22 -15.41 -30.39
C THR A 645 -19.20 -16.34 -31.61
N GLU A 646 -18.80 -17.61 -31.44
CA GLU A 646 -18.72 -18.63 -32.49
C GLU A 646 -19.70 -19.78 -32.28
N GLU A 647 -19.98 -20.56 -33.33
CA GLU A 647 -20.89 -21.70 -33.25
C GLU A 647 -20.24 -22.93 -32.58
N LYS A 648 -20.96 -23.54 -31.63
CA LYS A 648 -20.62 -24.80 -30.94
C LYS A 648 -19.23 -24.78 -30.28
N GLN A 649 -19.03 -23.87 -29.33
CA GLN A 649 -17.80 -23.82 -28.54
C GLN A 649 -17.92 -24.71 -27.29
N HIS A 650 -16.89 -25.51 -27.03
CA HIS A 650 -16.77 -26.25 -25.77
C HIS A 650 -16.37 -25.29 -24.65
N VAL A 651 -17.13 -25.27 -23.57
CA VAL A 651 -16.92 -24.35 -22.45
C VAL A 651 -16.55 -25.11 -21.19
N GLN A 652 -15.45 -24.71 -20.58
CA GLN A 652 -15.03 -25.17 -19.27
C GLN A 652 -14.88 -23.97 -18.33
N LEU A 653 -15.44 -24.09 -17.12
CA LEU A 653 -15.26 -23.14 -16.04
C LEU A 653 -14.05 -23.55 -15.21
N GLU A 654 -13.12 -22.62 -15.00
CA GLU A 654 -11.97 -22.74 -14.11
C GLU A 654 -12.03 -21.64 -13.05
N ILE A 655 -11.79 -21.98 -11.77
CA ILE A 655 -11.67 -21.00 -10.68
C ILE A 655 -10.30 -21.15 -10.06
N TYR A 656 -9.61 -20.03 -9.93
CA TYR A 656 -8.29 -19.92 -9.35
C TYR A 656 -8.33 -19.09 -8.07
N ASN A 657 -7.46 -19.43 -7.12
CA ASN A 657 -7.14 -18.49 -6.04
C ASN A 657 -6.19 -17.38 -6.53
N LEU A 658 -5.93 -16.37 -5.70
CA LEU A 658 -5.10 -15.21 -6.07
C LEU A 658 -3.63 -15.53 -6.35
N VAL A 659 -3.15 -16.72 -5.98
CA VAL A 659 -1.79 -17.20 -6.32
C VAL A 659 -1.78 -18.03 -7.62
N GLY A 660 -2.90 -18.05 -8.36
CA GLY A 660 -3.01 -18.72 -9.66
C GLY A 660 -3.16 -20.25 -9.59
N LYS A 661 -3.45 -20.83 -8.41
CA LYS A 661 -3.72 -22.26 -8.26
C LYS A 661 -5.18 -22.55 -8.62
N LEU A 662 -5.42 -23.51 -9.51
CA LEU A 662 -6.76 -24.00 -9.87
C LEU A 662 -7.39 -24.68 -8.65
N VAL A 663 -8.52 -24.16 -8.18
CA VAL A 663 -9.24 -24.65 -7.00
C VAL A 663 -10.57 -25.32 -7.34
N TYR A 664 -11.14 -25.00 -8.50
CA TYR A 664 -12.34 -25.65 -9.01
C TYR A 664 -12.34 -25.66 -10.54
N THR A 665 -12.86 -26.73 -11.13
CA THR A 665 -13.12 -26.80 -12.57
C THR A 665 -14.43 -27.55 -12.81
N GLN A 666 -15.17 -27.15 -13.83
CA GLN A 666 -16.42 -27.77 -14.25
C GLN A 666 -16.56 -27.71 -15.77
N GLU A 667 -16.81 -28.88 -16.37
CA GLU A 667 -17.21 -28.95 -17.78
C GLU A 667 -18.65 -28.49 -17.94
N ILE A 668 -18.86 -27.48 -18.78
CA ILE A 668 -20.18 -26.99 -19.19
C ILE A 668 -20.58 -27.61 -20.55
N GLY A 669 -19.61 -28.10 -21.32
CA GLY A 669 -19.82 -28.80 -22.58
C GLY A 669 -19.97 -27.84 -23.77
N SER A 670 -20.40 -28.39 -24.91
CA SER A 670 -20.56 -27.61 -26.14
C SER A 670 -21.83 -26.76 -26.11
N GLN A 671 -21.66 -25.45 -26.22
CA GLN A 671 -22.75 -24.47 -26.18
C GLN A 671 -22.90 -23.75 -27.53
N PRO A 672 -24.13 -23.45 -27.97
CA PRO A 672 -24.37 -22.71 -29.21
C PRO A 672 -23.93 -21.24 -29.08
N LYS A 673 -23.80 -20.55 -30.20
CA LYS A 673 -23.53 -19.10 -30.23
C LYS A 673 -24.64 -18.33 -29.50
N GLY A 674 -24.28 -17.34 -28.67
CA GLY A 674 -25.24 -16.52 -27.93
C GLY A 674 -24.89 -16.31 -26.45
N ALA A 675 -25.79 -15.67 -25.72
CA ALA A 675 -25.66 -15.43 -24.28
C ALA A 675 -26.09 -16.66 -23.48
N HIS A 676 -25.34 -16.96 -22.43
CA HIS A 676 -25.53 -18.10 -21.55
C HIS A 676 -25.42 -17.67 -20.09
N THR A 677 -26.21 -18.34 -19.24
CA THR A 677 -26.10 -18.25 -17.80
C THR A 677 -25.89 -19.64 -17.23
N PHE A 678 -24.84 -19.80 -16.43
CA PHE A 678 -24.54 -21.04 -15.72
C PHE A 678 -24.56 -20.80 -14.22
N ALA A 679 -25.41 -21.52 -13.50
CA ALA A 679 -25.50 -21.44 -12.05
C ALA A 679 -24.50 -22.40 -11.40
N VAL A 680 -23.69 -21.88 -10.48
CA VAL A 680 -22.73 -22.66 -9.69
C VAL A 680 -23.16 -22.61 -8.22
N PRO A 681 -23.66 -23.73 -7.67
CA PRO A 681 -24.04 -23.78 -6.26
C PRO A 681 -22.79 -23.72 -5.39
N MET A 682 -22.67 -22.68 -4.57
CA MET A 682 -21.49 -22.45 -3.72
C MET A 682 -21.46 -23.40 -2.52
N GLN A 683 -22.61 -23.96 -2.13
CA GLN A 683 -22.76 -24.80 -0.95
C GLN A 683 -22.62 -26.30 -1.23
N LYS A 684 -22.27 -26.70 -2.46
CA LYS A 684 -22.16 -28.12 -2.85
C LYS A 684 -20.75 -28.49 -3.32
N GLY A 685 -20.32 -29.70 -3.00
CA GLY A 685 -19.06 -30.28 -3.51
C GLY A 685 -17.81 -29.46 -3.15
N LYS A 686 -16.84 -29.41 -4.07
CA LYS A 686 -15.56 -28.69 -3.87
C LYS A 686 -15.72 -27.18 -3.67
N MET A 687 -16.84 -26.59 -4.14
CA MET A 687 -17.15 -25.17 -3.92
C MET A 687 -17.47 -24.89 -2.45
N ALA A 688 -18.10 -25.82 -1.74
CA ALA A 688 -18.45 -25.66 -0.31
C ALA A 688 -17.24 -25.47 0.60
N ASN A 689 -16.07 -25.95 0.17
CA ASN A 689 -14.83 -25.91 0.96
C ASN A 689 -13.93 -24.71 0.62
N LEU A 690 -14.32 -23.87 -0.34
CA LEU A 690 -13.59 -22.63 -0.63
C LEU A 690 -13.84 -21.60 0.47
N PRO A 691 -12.79 -21.07 1.13
CA PRO A 691 -12.95 -20.05 2.16
C PRO A 691 -13.47 -18.72 1.58
N ASN A 692 -14.01 -17.87 2.45
CA ASN A 692 -14.35 -16.50 2.07
C ASN A 692 -13.08 -15.77 1.58
N GLY A 693 -13.17 -15.06 0.46
CA GLY A 693 -12.01 -14.46 -0.19
C GLY A 693 -12.24 -14.11 -1.64
N MET A 694 -11.26 -13.47 -2.27
CA MET A 694 -11.30 -13.11 -3.68
C MET A 694 -10.69 -14.22 -4.53
N TYR A 695 -11.35 -14.54 -5.64
CA TYR A 695 -11.00 -15.59 -6.58
C TYR A 695 -11.04 -15.05 -8.01
N ILE A 696 -10.41 -15.77 -8.94
CA ILE A 696 -10.45 -15.47 -10.36
C ILE A 696 -11.27 -16.57 -11.03
N CYS A 697 -12.36 -16.19 -11.67
CA CYS A 697 -13.16 -17.05 -12.53
C CYS A 697 -12.65 -16.89 -13.97
N ARG A 698 -12.37 -18.00 -14.65
CA ARG A 698 -11.95 -18.04 -16.05
C ARG A 698 -12.85 -19.01 -16.81
N LEU A 699 -13.27 -18.62 -18.01
CA LEU A 699 -13.86 -19.55 -18.97
C LEU A 699 -12.83 -19.90 -20.03
N ARG A 700 -12.63 -21.20 -20.24
CA ARG A 700 -11.83 -21.71 -21.35
C ARG A 700 -12.79 -22.08 -22.48
N ASN A 701 -12.67 -21.38 -23.61
CA ASN A 701 -13.29 -21.74 -24.88
C ASN A 701 -12.21 -21.78 -25.99
N ALA A 702 -12.55 -22.22 -27.20
CA ALA A 702 -11.60 -22.52 -28.27
C ALA A 702 -10.88 -21.28 -28.89
N GLY A 703 -11.14 -20.05 -28.44
CA GLY A 703 -10.57 -18.84 -29.02
C GLY A 703 -10.28 -17.67 -28.07
N GLU A 704 -10.88 -17.63 -26.87
CA GLU A 704 -10.72 -16.57 -25.88
C GLU A 704 -10.65 -17.14 -24.45
N MET A 705 -9.92 -16.46 -23.56
CA MET A 705 -9.85 -16.82 -22.12
C MET A 705 -10.31 -15.64 -21.24
N PRO A 706 -11.59 -15.24 -21.30
CA PRO A 706 -12.09 -14.16 -20.46
C PRO A 706 -11.99 -14.57 -18.98
N GLN A 707 -11.60 -13.60 -18.14
CA GLN A 707 -11.43 -13.80 -16.71
C GLN A 707 -12.00 -12.61 -15.92
N ILE A 708 -12.64 -12.90 -14.79
CA ILE A 708 -13.20 -11.91 -13.88
C ILE A 708 -12.86 -12.26 -12.43
N ARG A 709 -12.64 -11.23 -11.59
CA ARG A 709 -12.46 -11.41 -10.15
C ARG A 709 -13.82 -11.38 -9.47
N PHE A 710 -14.04 -12.31 -8.55
CA PHE A 710 -15.24 -12.34 -7.71
C PHE A 710 -14.88 -12.68 -6.27
N VAL A 711 -15.75 -12.30 -5.34
CA VAL A 711 -15.57 -12.51 -3.90
C VAL A 711 -16.56 -13.57 -3.44
N ILE A 712 -16.11 -14.55 -2.66
CA ILE A 712 -16.98 -15.45 -1.89
C ILE A 712 -17.15 -14.84 -0.50
N ALA A 713 -18.39 -14.62 -0.10
CA ALA A 713 -18.79 -14.09 1.21
C ALA A 713 -20.01 -14.87 1.72
N ARG A 714 -19.75 -15.97 2.43
CA ARG A 714 -20.76 -16.81 3.09
C ARG A 714 -20.98 -16.38 4.53
#